data_AF-A0A962GY40-F1
#
_entry.id   AF-A0A962GY40-F1
#
_cell.length_a   1.000
_cell.length_b   1.000
_cell.length_c   1.000
_cell.angle_alpha   90.00
_cell.angle_beta   90.00
_cell.angle_gamma   90.00
#
_symmetry.space_group_name_H-M   'P 1'
#
loop_
_entity.id
_entity.type
_entity.pdbx_description
1 polymer ?
#
loop_
_entity_poly.entity_id
_entity_poly.type
_entity_poly.pdbx_seq_one_letter_code
_entity_poly.pdbx_strand_id
1 'polypeptide(L)'
;MSKLRNVLACALALMATGAHAQIALTGTPVQENFDTLVATGTGTQSQLPAGWTFVESSGNTSYTATDGTANSGDTYSVGGSGSTDRAFGSIASNSNVTTLGAQFVNQTGSTIANLTISYTGEQWRNGGSDSADRLNFAISTDATALGNGTWTEVDELDFVSPVSGASAGALDGNLSANQSSISFTIPGLSIGVGQTFWIRWVDPNIPSADDLLSIDNFIASTTGSVDVPPTVSSTVPADGATGVAPATNLSVQFSEPVTTNPGWFALSCSVSGAVTVSESGSGATRTLDPVPAALVFGESCTATITAANVIDLDGTPDPMASNYQFSFTIAVDDPPAVTSTTPANGVANVPVAANILINFSEAVSTSGSWFDIQCANSGAHTAVASGGPINYTLNPDVDFELLEQCTVTLTAALILDQDGTPDPLTSNYVWSFTTAVSASNYYNGVDSSNAAVLRSTLHEVIDDHTRFAYTAGTPNTWAILNMADEDPEDTSKILDVYKNASYTKITGGQGAYNREHTWPNSLGFGNNDDGAAPNALNYPYTDTHMLYLSDTGYNSNRGNKYFGTCNAGCTEDPTVANHGQGGGSGTYPGNSNWYNGVLYEVWNARKGDMARAMFYMDIRYEGGVHGVTGAPEPDLRLTDNPSLIVNTGGNASVGYMGLLSVLLQWHIQDPVTPEEVLRNEVIYSFQGNRNPFIDHPEWVACLWQNQCTAGDAVFANGFE
;
A
#
# COMPACT_ATOMS: atom_id res chain seq x y z
N MET A 1 79.52 -7.63 -18.91
CA MET A 1 79.31 -7.03 -17.56
C MET A 1 79.38 -5.52 -17.70
N SER A 2 78.42 -4.79 -17.11
CA SER A 2 78.57 -3.40 -16.62
C SER A 2 78.82 -2.31 -17.69
N LYS A 3 78.21 -1.13 -17.69
CA LYS A 3 77.46 -0.35 -16.68
C LYS A 3 76.76 0.84 -17.37
N LEU A 4 75.57 1.14 -16.87
CA LEU A 4 74.91 2.45 -16.69
C LEU A 4 75.43 3.71 -17.40
N ARG A 5 74.50 4.42 -18.05
CA ARG A 5 74.35 5.89 -17.97
C ARG A 5 72.87 6.26 -17.88
N ASN A 6 72.50 6.94 -16.79
CA ASN A 6 71.18 7.55 -16.54
C ASN A 6 70.94 8.74 -17.47
N VAL A 7 69.73 8.83 -18.03
CA VAL A 7 69.13 10.09 -18.50
C VAL A 7 67.85 10.33 -17.70
N LEU A 8 67.77 11.54 -17.18
CA LEU A 8 66.74 12.12 -16.32
C LEU A 8 65.42 12.23 -17.10
N ALA A 9 64.36 11.54 -16.66
CA ALA A 9 63.01 11.73 -17.18
C ALA A 9 62.28 12.78 -16.33
N CYS A 10 62.02 13.94 -16.93
CA CYS A 10 61.12 14.95 -16.39
C CYS A 10 59.68 14.48 -16.67
N ALA A 11 59.00 13.96 -15.65
CA ALA A 11 57.60 13.54 -15.76
C ALA A 11 56.70 14.77 -15.68
N LEU A 12 56.19 15.21 -16.83
CA LEU A 12 55.08 16.15 -16.93
C LEU A 12 53.80 15.39 -16.54
N ALA A 13 53.30 15.60 -15.33
CA ALA A 13 52.02 15.07 -14.90
C ALA A 13 50.90 15.78 -15.68
N LEU A 14 50.35 15.13 -16.71
CA LEU A 14 49.05 15.51 -17.26
C LEU A 14 48.00 15.21 -16.20
N MET A 15 47.47 16.26 -15.56
CA MET A 15 46.19 16.17 -14.88
C MET A 15 45.11 16.06 -15.96
N ALA A 16 44.56 14.87 -16.16
CA ALA A 16 43.36 14.69 -16.96
C ALA A 16 42.17 15.22 -16.15
N THR A 17 41.72 16.44 -16.47
CA THR A 17 40.40 16.92 -16.05
C THR A 17 39.35 16.12 -16.81
N GLY A 18 38.41 15.50 -16.11
CA GLY A 18 37.30 14.76 -16.73
C GLY A 18 36.57 15.65 -17.74
N ALA A 19 36.40 15.16 -18.96
CA ALA A 19 35.69 15.91 -20.00
C ALA A 19 34.19 15.91 -19.72
N HIS A 20 33.60 17.09 -19.54
CA HIS A 20 32.16 17.30 -19.53
C HIS A 20 31.59 16.91 -20.92
N ALA A 21 30.48 16.18 -20.94
CA ALA A 21 29.83 15.77 -22.20
C ALA A 21 29.27 17.01 -22.92
N GLN A 22 29.45 17.11 -24.24
CA GLN A 22 28.97 18.24 -25.04
C GLN A 22 27.71 17.83 -25.81
N ILE A 23 26.75 18.73 -25.89
CA ILE A 23 25.54 18.57 -26.70
C ILE A 23 25.84 19.00 -28.15
N ALA A 24 25.69 18.10 -29.11
CA ALA A 24 25.97 18.39 -30.51
C ALA A 24 24.78 19.05 -31.22
N LEU A 25 24.93 20.30 -31.65
CA LEU A 25 23.99 20.93 -32.58
C LEU A 25 24.33 20.51 -34.01
N THR A 26 23.54 19.62 -34.59
CA THR A 26 23.79 19.04 -35.92
C THR A 26 22.96 19.68 -37.03
N GLY A 27 22.08 20.62 -36.67
CA GLY A 27 21.11 21.22 -37.57
C GLY A 27 19.69 20.70 -37.36
N THR A 28 19.50 19.61 -36.62
CA THR A 28 18.18 19.26 -36.04
C THR A 28 18.05 19.95 -34.68
N PRO A 29 16.85 20.44 -34.30
CA PRO A 29 16.61 20.94 -32.95
C PRO A 29 17.01 19.89 -31.90
N VAL A 30 17.77 20.32 -30.89
CA VAL A 30 18.05 19.49 -29.71
C VAL A 30 16.96 19.72 -28.70
N GLN A 31 16.44 18.65 -28.11
CA GLN A 31 15.38 18.70 -27.11
C GLN A 31 15.86 18.03 -25.82
N GLU A 32 15.44 18.57 -24.68
CA GLU A 32 15.60 17.96 -23.36
C GLU A 32 14.33 18.25 -22.54
N ASN A 33 13.68 17.20 -22.05
CA ASN A 33 12.46 17.31 -21.25
C ASN A 33 12.68 16.93 -19.78
N PHE A 34 13.92 16.66 -19.36
CA PHE A 34 14.32 16.41 -17.97
C PHE A 34 13.63 15.25 -17.22
N ASP A 35 12.72 14.50 -17.86
CA ASP A 35 12.04 13.31 -17.32
C ASP A 35 12.99 12.19 -16.86
N THR A 36 14.25 12.24 -17.28
CA THR A 36 15.29 11.31 -16.82
C THR A 36 15.87 11.66 -15.45
N LEU A 37 15.52 12.83 -14.89
CA LEU A 37 15.84 13.21 -13.53
C LEU A 37 15.08 12.32 -12.52
N VAL A 38 15.54 12.33 -11.26
CA VAL A 38 15.00 11.43 -10.25
C VAL A 38 13.62 11.88 -9.74
N ALA A 39 12.65 10.98 -9.77
CA ALA A 39 11.29 11.25 -9.27
C ALA A 39 11.16 11.11 -7.73
N THR A 40 12.11 10.42 -7.07
CA THR A 40 12.10 10.20 -5.61
C THR A 40 13.52 10.15 -5.04
N GLY A 41 13.65 10.46 -3.74
CA GLY A 41 14.89 10.29 -2.96
C GLY A 41 15.37 11.54 -2.24
N THR A 42 16.05 11.34 -1.11
CA THR A 42 16.80 12.38 -0.37
C THR A 42 18.30 12.00 -0.37
N GLY A 43 19.20 12.96 -0.65
CA GLY A 43 20.66 12.72 -0.69
C GLY A 43 21.28 12.72 -2.09
N THR A 44 22.58 12.39 -2.19
CA THR A 44 23.50 12.67 -3.32
C THR A 44 23.07 12.11 -4.69
N GLN A 45 22.16 12.80 -5.40
CA GLN A 45 21.85 12.54 -6.81
C GLN A 45 22.68 13.48 -7.68
N SER A 46 23.49 12.93 -8.58
CA SER A 46 24.42 13.69 -9.44
C SER A 46 24.31 13.33 -10.92
N GLN A 47 23.38 12.43 -11.27
CA GLN A 47 23.15 12.04 -12.65
C GLN A 47 22.24 13.08 -13.31
N LEU A 48 22.76 13.75 -14.32
CA LEU A 48 22.01 14.73 -15.12
C LEU A 48 21.89 14.24 -16.56
N PRO A 49 20.94 14.78 -17.33
CA PRO A 49 20.90 14.52 -18.76
C PRO A 49 22.23 14.90 -19.43
N ALA A 50 22.55 14.21 -20.52
CA ALA A 50 23.88 14.32 -21.13
C ALA A 50 24.19 15.78 -21.54
N GLY A 51 25.23 16.35 -20.94
CA GLY A 51 25.69 17.71 -21.23
C GLY A 51 24.99 18.82 -20.45
N TRP A 52 24.09 18.47 -19.54
CA TRP A 52 23.54 19.36 -18.52
C TRP A 52 24.33 19.27 -17.22
N THR A 53 24.45 20.40 -16.53
CA THR A 53 25.13 20.53 -15.24
C THR A 53 24.52 21.66 -14.42
N PHE A 54 24.83 21.71 -13.13
CA PHE A 54 24.56 22.86 -12.28
C PHE A 54 25.77 23.17 -11.38
N VAL A 55 25.79 24.37 -10.82
CA VAL A 55 26.73 24.80 -9.79
C VAL A 55 25.96 25.50 -8.70
N GLU A 56 26.23 25.12 -7.47
CA GLU A 56 25.72 25.78 -6.27
C GLU A 56 26.81 26.61 -5.61
N SER A 57 26.46 27.81 -5.11
CA SER A 57 27.40 28.63 -4.36
C SER A 57 27.88 27.96 -3.06
N SER A 58 27.11 27.02 -2.53
CA SER A 58 27.48 26.18 -1.39
C SER A 58 28.59 25.16 -1.71
N GLY A 59 28.83 24.87 -2.99
CA GLY A 59 29.73 23.80 -3.45
C GLY A 59 29.12 22.40 -3.41
N ASN A 60 27.84 22.26 -3.12
CA ASN A 60 27.10 21.01 -3.27
C ASN A 60 27.01 20.63 -4.76
N THR A 61 27.19 19.34 -5.04
CA THR A 61 27.17 18.76 -6.38
C THR A 61 26.02 17.78 -6.56
N SER A 62 25.01 17.85 -5.69
CA SER A 62 23.83 17.00 -5.69
C SER A 62 22.56 17.81 -5.76
N TYR A 63 21.51 17.25 -6.36
CA TYR A 63 20.17 17.83 -6.37
C TYR A 63 19.18 16.88 -5.69
N THR A 64 18.00 17.40 -5.29
CA THR A 64 16.98 16.65 -4.54
C THR A 64 15.67 16.54 -5.34
N ALA A 65 14.91 15.44 -5.19
CA ALA A 65 13.58 15.32 -5.79
C ALA A 65 12.52 15.99 -4.90
N THR A 66 11.61 16.79 -5.48
CA THR A 66 10.48 17.40 -4.75
C THR A 66 9.23 17.52 -5.63
N ASP A 67 8.08 17.74 -4.98
CA ASP A 67 6.77 17.98 -5.57
C ASP A 67 6.27 19.42 -5.34
N GLY A 68 7.19 20.35 -5.10
CA GLY A 68 6.89 21.74 -4.75
C GLY A 68 6.80 22.02 -3.25
N THR A 69 6.82 20.97 -2.42
CA THR A 69 6.75 21.11 -0.96
C THR A 69 8.05 21.59 -0.32
N ALA A 70 9.20 21.41 -0.97
CA ALA A 70 10.50 21.87 -0.49
C ALA A 70 10.52 23.39 -0.26
N ASN A 71 11.28 23.86 0.72
CA ASN A 71 11.31 25.27 1.12
C ASN A 71 12.71 25.76 1.52
N SER A 72 13.73 25.00 1.15
CA SER A 72 15.13 25.28 1.49
C SER A 72 15.92 25.49 0.21
N GLY A 73 16.94 26.35 0.25
CA GLY A 73 17.72 26.64 -0.94
C GLY A 73 18.57 25.44 -1.39
N ASP A 74 18.27 24.89 -2.57
CA ASP A 74 18.90 23.71 -3.16
C ASP A 74 18.51 23.66 -4.65
N THR A 75 19.17 22.78 -5.39
CA THR A 75 18.81 22.40 -6.76
C THR A 75 17.84 21.22 -6.70
N TYR A 76 16.81 21.25 -7.54
CA TYR A 76 15.73 20.28 -7.51
C TYR A 76 15.46 19.65 -8.88
N SER A 77 15.17 18.35 -8.85
CA SER A 77 14.26 17.76 -9.82
C SER A 77 12.87 17.93 -9.26
N VAL A 78 11.98 18.61 -9.97
CA VAL A 78 10.64 18.94 -9.47
C VAL A 78 9.56 18.39 -10.38
N GLY A 79 8.43 17.98 -9.80
CA GLY A 79 7.30 17.38 -10.49
C GLY A 79 6.38 16.68 -9.49
N GLY A 80 5.13 16.39 -9.84
CA GLY A 80 4.18 15.72 -8.94
C GLY A 80 4.75 14.47 -8.25
N SER A 81 4.27 14.15 -7.05
CA SER A 81 4.82 13.06 -6.23
C SER A 81 4.80 11.71 -6.98
N GLY A 82 5.99 11.13 -7.23
CA GLY A 82 6.16 9.89 -7.99
C GLY A 82 5.97 10.02 -9.50
N SER A 83 5.74 11.23 -10.03
CA SER A 83 5.60 11.50 -11.46
C SER A 83 6.91 11.28 -12.21
N THR A 84 6.82 10.74 -13.43
CA THR A 84 7.93 10.65 -14.38
C THR A 84 8.15 11.96 -15.15
N ASP A 85 7.14 12.83 -15.14
CA ASP A 85 7.21 14.19 -15.69
C ASP A 85 8.00 15.08 -14.71
N ARG A 86 9.22 15.46 -15.08
CA ARG A 86 10.17 16.17 -14.20
C ARG A 86 10.74 17.42 -14.87
N ALA A 87 10.78 18.53 -14.13
CA ALA A 87 11.49 19.75 -14.50
C ALA A 87 12.78 19.95 -13.67
N PHE A 88 13.70 20.78 -14.18
CA PHE A 88 14.98 21.08 -13.50
C PHE A 88 14.99 22.49 -12.95
N GLY A 89 15.09 22.64 -11.62
CA GLY A 89 14.89 23.94 -10.98
C GLY A 89 15.68 24.17 -9.70
N SER A 90 15.39 25.27 -9.03
CA SER A 90 16.04 25.66 -7.78
C SER A 90 15.17 26.56 -6.91
N ILE A 91 15.50 26.57 -5.63
CA ILE A 91 15.12 27.64 -4.70
C ILE A 91 16.42 28.34 -4.32
N ALA A 92 16.52 29.64 -4.53
CA ALA A 92 17.65 30.41 -4.03
C ALA A 92 17.58 30.64 -2.52
N SER A 93 18.72 30.96 -1.92
CA SER A 93 18.83 31.39 -0.52
C SER A 93 20.11 32.18 -0.29
N ASN A 94 20.18 32.88 0.83
CA ASN A 94 21.37 33.64 1.25
C ASN A 94 22.67 32.78 1.29
N SER A 95 22.53 31.48 1.49
CA SER A 95 23.65 30.53 1.58
C SER A 95 23.86 29.69 0.32
N ASN A 96 22.88 29.68 -0.59
CA ASN A 96 22.88 28.80 -1.74
C ASN A 96 22.15 29.43 -2.92
N VAL A 97 22.89 29.76 -3.97
CA VAL A 97 22.37 30.20 -5.27
C VAL A 97 22.77 29.17 -6.31
N THR A 98 21.80 28.74 -7.10
CA THR A 98 21.99 27.75 -8.15
C THR A 98 22.19 28.42 -9.50
N THR A 99 23.09 27.84 -10.30
CA THR A 99 23.23 28.11 -11.73
C THR A 99 23.06 26.80 -12.47
N LEU A 100 22.03 26.70 -13.31
CA LEU A 100 21.75 25.55 -14.18
C LEU A 100 22.29 25.85 -15.58
N GLY A 101 22.73 24.85 -16.34
CA GLY A 101 23.06 25.08 -17.75
C GLY A 101 23.70 23.91 -18.48
N ALA A 102 24.11 24.16 -19.71
CA ALA A 102 24.61 23.12 -20.60
C ALA A 102 25.70 23.63 -21.56
N GLN A 103 26.55 22.71 -22.00
CA GLN A 103 27.59 22.97 -23.00
C GLN A 103 27.18 22.40 -24.37
N PHE A 104 27.22 23.24 -25.39
CA PHE A 104 26.94 22.86 -26.77
C PHE A 104 28.20 22.92 -27.63
N VAL A 105 28.22 22.14 -28.70
CA VAL A 105 29.21 22.19 -29.77
C VAL A 105 28.53 22.37 -31.12
N ASN A 106 29.00 23.34 -31.91
CA ASN A 106 28.48 23.58 -33.25
C ASN A 106 28.95 22.47 -34.21
N GLN A 107 28.04 21.58 -34.61
CA GLN A 107 28.25 20.56 -35.63
C GLN A 107 27.28 20.73 -36.82
N THR A 108 26.70 21.92 -37.02
CA THR A 108 25.71 22.18 -38.08
C THR A 108 26.34 22.23 -39.47
N GLY A 109 27.67 22.23 -39.56
CA GLY A 109 28.41 22.39 -40.82
C GLY A 109 28.58 23.84 -41.28
N SER A 110 28.04 24.83 -40.57
CA SER A 110 28.24 26.27 -40.83
C SER A 110 28.36 27.08 -39.54
N THR A 111 28.78 28.34 -39.63
CA THR A 111 28.81 29.25 -38.47
C THR A 111 27.39 29.56 -38.00
N ILE A 112 27.10 29.38 -36.71
CA ILE A 112 25.80 29.75 -36.14
C ILE A 112 25.76 31.27 -35.96
N ALA A 113 24.90 31.91 -36.75
CA ALA A 113 24.63 33.35 -36.70
C ALA A 113 23.44 33.70 -35.80
N ASN A 114 22.46 32.79 -35.71
CA ASN A 114 21.33 32.93 -34.80
C ASN A 114 21.05 31.58 -34.13
N LEU A 115 20.71 31.62 -32.85
CA LEU A 115 20.33 30.47 -32.04
C LEU A 115 18.97 30.74 -31.43
N THR A 116 17.99 29.89 -31.73
CA THR A 116 16.67 29.93 -31.11
C THR A 116 16.68 29.00 -29.92
N ILE A 117 16.28 29.54 -28.77
CA ILE A 117 16.07 28.79 -27.53
C ILE A 117 14.59 28.90 -27.19
N SER A 118 13.95 27.78 -26.87
CA SER A 118 12.64 27.77 -26.24
C SER A 118 12.60 26.78 -25.09
N TYR A 119 11.76 27.05 -24.10
CA TYR A 119 11.53 26.17 -22.96
C TYR A 119 10.24 26.59 -22.23
N THR A 120 9.74 25.72 -21.37
CA THR A 120 8.67 26.03 -20.42
C THR A 120 9.32 26.42 -19.09
N GLY A 121 9.07 27.64 -18.63
CA GLY A 121 9.38 28.04 -17.26
C GLY A 121 8.21 27.68 -16.36
N GLU A 122 8.48 27.00 -15.24
CA GLU A 122 7.46 26.51 -14.32
C GLU A 122 7.72 26.95 -12.89
N GLN A 123 6.66 27.32 -12.18
CA GLN A 123 6.69 27.64 -10.76
C GLN A 123 6.01 26.54 -9.96
N TRP A 124 6.80 25.86 -9.13
CA TRP A 124 6.34 24.75 -8.29
C TRP A 124 6.17 25.14 -6.82
N ARG A 125 6.53 26.37 -6.47
CA ARG A 125 6.28 26.93 -5.14
C ARG A 125 6.17 28.44 -5.21
N ASN A 126 5.22 28.97 -4.45
CA ASN A 126 5.23 30.37 -4.06
C ASN A 126 5.92 30.51 -2.69
N GLY A 127 6.97 31.33 -2.60
CA GLY A 127 7.71 31.65 -1.37
C GLY A 127 6.93 32.56 -0.41
N GLY A 128 5.84 33.18 -0.87
CA GLY A 128 5.00 34.11 -0.13
C GLY A 128 5.39 35.58 -0.28
N SER A 129 6.16 35.92 -1.33
CA SER A 129 6.61 37.28 -1.60
C SER A 129 5.67 38.02 -2.56
N ASP A 130 5.53 39.33 -2.37
CA ASP A 130 4.86 40.22 -3.32
C ASP A 130 5.74 40.54 -4.55
N SER A 131 7.04 40.22 -4.51
CA SER A 131 7.95 40.42 -5.64
C SER A 131 8.05 39.13 -6.44
N ALA A 132 7.93 39.24 -7.77
CA ALA A 132 8.14 38.11 -8.66
C ALA A 132 9.62 37.70 -8.68
N ASP A 133 9.85 36.40 -8.52
CA ASP A 133 11.15 35.76 -8.57
C ASP A 133 11.53 35.44 -10.03
N ARG A 134 12.80 35.11 -10.32
CA ARG A 134 13.28 34.94 -11.70
C ARG A 134 14.34 33.87 -11.89
N LEU A 135 14.41 33.32 -13.09
CA LEU A 135 15.60 32.64 -13.61
C LEU A 135 16.16 33.48 -14.77
N ASN A 136 17.37 34.00 -14.59
CA ASN A 136 18.02 34.90 -15.56
C ASN A 136 18.84 34.08 -16.56
N PHE A 137 18.57 34.24 -17.86
CA PHE A 137 19.25 33.51 -18.92
C PHE A 137 20.49 34.25 -19.43
N ALA A 138 21.58 33.50 -19.63
CA ALA A 138 22.78 34.03 -20.28
C ALA A 138 23.47 33.02 -21.20
N ILE A 139 24.19 33.54 -22.20
CA ILE A 139 25.01 32.77 -23.14
C ILE A 139 26.48 33.20 -23.07
N SER A 140 27.41 32.26 -23.24
CA SER A 140 28.84 32.52 -23.33
C SER A 140 29.50 31.71 -24.43
N THR A 141 30.37 32.35 -25.21
CA THR A 141 31.13 31.69 -26.30
C THR A 141 32.60 31.43 -25.96
N ASP A 142 33.03 31.84 -24.76
CA ASP A 142 34.39 31.66 -24.22
C ASP A 142 34.42 30.92 -22.88
N ALA A 143 33.26 30.66 -22.25
CA ALA A 143 33.16 29.85 -21.04
C ALA A 143 33.63 28.41 -21.28
N THR A 144 34.23 27.84 -20.23
CA THR A 144 34.63 26.44 -20.15
C THR A 144 33.90 25.69 -19.03
N ALA A 145 33.18 26.41 -18.16
CA ALA A 145 32.26 25.90 -17.14
C ALA A 145 31.26 27.02 -16.73
N LEU A 146 30.16 26.67 -16.07
CA LEU A 146 29.10 27.62 -15.66
C LEU A 146 29.60 28.81 -14.81
N GLY A 147 30.70 28.62 -14.05
CA GLY A 147 31.27 29.63 -13.16
C GLY A 147 32.36 30.52 -13.77
N ASN A 148 32.66 30.44 -15.07
CA ASN A 148 33.73 31.21 -15.71
C ASN A 148 33.34 31.78 -17.07
N GLY A 149 34.25 32.50 -17.73
CA GLY A 149 34.02 33.12 -19.03
C GLY A 149 33.28 34.45 -18.97
N THR A 150 32.96 34.98 -20.14
CA THR A 150 32.21 36.22 -20.35
C THR A 150 30.78 35.86 -20.72
N TRP A 151 29.81 36.28 -19.88
CA TRP A 151 28.39 35.98 -20.07
C TRP A 151 27.66 37.18 -20.64
N THR A 152 26.83 36.94 -21.66
CA THR A 152 25.91 37.91 -22.25
C THR A 152 24.50 37.54 -21.80
N GLU A 153 23.88 38.40 -21.01
CA GLU A 153 22.48 38.25 -20.59
C GLU A 153 21.54 38.41 -21.79
N VAL A 154 20.45 37.63 -21.81
CA VAL A 154 19.40 37.70 -22.83
C VAL A 154 18.05 37.77 -22.12
N ASP A 155 17.65 38.98 -21.73
CA ASP A 155 16.45 39.23 -20.92
C ASP A 155 15.15 38.65 -21.54
N GLU A 156 15.07 38.51 -22.87
CA GLU A 156 13.92 37.88 -23.54
C GLU A 156 13.77 36.39 -23.24
N LEU A 157 14.82 35.75 -22.72
CA LEU A 157 14.83 34.35 -22.28
C LEU A 157 14.75 34.21 -20.76
N ASP A 158 14.55 35.29 -20.00
CA ASP A 158 14.34 35.20 -18.55
C ASP A 158 12.97 34.60 -18.23
N PHE A 159 12.92 33.71 -17.24
CA PHE A 159 11.66 33.28 -16.65
C PHE A 159 11.34 34.12 -15.42
N VAL A 160 10.12 34.64 -15.35
CA VAL A 160 9.61 35.41 -14.21
C VAL A 160 8.44 34.65 -13.60
N SER A 161 8.42 34.51 -12.28
CA SER A 161 7.42 33.69 -11.58
C SER A 161 5.99 34.16 -11.92
N PRO A 162 5.11 33.28 -12.45
CA PRO A 162 3.76 33.66 -12.85
C PRO A 162 2.85 34.05 -11.67
N VAL A 163 3.12 33.50 -10.49
CA VAL A 163 2.33 33.72 -9.28
C VAL A 163 3.17 34.48 -8.24
N SER A 164 2.82 35.75 -8.02
CA SER A 164 3.37 36.61 -6.96
C SER A 164 2.28 37.07 -5.97
N GLY A 165 2.62 37.30 -4.70
CA GLY A 165 1.71 37.86 -3.68
C GLY A 165 0.67 36.87 -3.12
N ALA A 166 0.81 35.58 -3.41
CA ALA A 166 -0.01 34.53 -2.83
C ALA A 166 0.57 34.03 -1.49
N SER A 167 -0.21 33.23 -0.75
CA SER A 167 0.31 32.58 0.47
C SER A 167 1.39 31.55 0.11
N ALA A 168 2.43 31.47 0.93
CA ALA A 168 3.51 30.52 0.70
C ALA A 168 2.99 29.07 0.67
N GLY A 169 3.39 28.30 -0.35
CA GLY A 169 2.90 26.94 -0.55
C GLY A 169 3.36 26.32 -1.85
N ALA A 170 3.22 25.01 -1.94
CA ALA A 170 3.46 24.26 -3.17
C ALA A 170 2.46 24.69 -4.25
N LEU A 171 2.95 24.76 -5.48
CA LEU A 171 2.17 24.92 -6.69
C LEU A 171 2.42 23.71 -7.58
N ASP A 172 1.48 23.44 -8.48
CA ASP A 172 1.67 22.45 -9.53
C ASP A 172 2.11 23.20 -10.80
N GLY A 173 3.39 23.05 -11.17
CA GLY A 173 4.00 23.75 -12.31
C GLY A 173 3.38 23.37 -13.64
N ASN A 174 2.73 22.21 -13.72
CA ASN A 174 2.04 21.74 -14.93
C ASN A 174 0.75 22.51 -15.21
N LEU A 175 0.19 23.21 -14.23
CA LEU A 175 -1.00 24.03 -14.43
C LEU A 175 -0.65 25.31 -15.19
N SER A 176 -1.43 25.63 -16.23
CA SER A 176 -1.21 26.80 -17.09
C SER A 176 -1.09 28.16 -16.36
N ALA A 177 -1.64 28.26 -15.15
CA ALA A 177 -1.53 29.45 -14.30
C ALA A 177 -0.13 29.62 -13.66
N ASN A 178 0.65 28.54 -13.57
CA ASN A 178 1.93 28.47 -12.87
C ASN A 178 3.12 28.29 -13.83
N GLN A 179 2.90 28.34 -15.14
CA GLN A 179 3.95 28.19 -16.16
C GLN A 179 3.89 29.25 -17.25
N SER A 180 4.97 29.40 -18.01
CA SER A 180 5.04 30.25 -19.19
C SER A 180 5.99 29.67 -20.23
N SER A 181 5.54 29.56 -21.48
CA SER A 181 6.40 29.18 -22.60
C SER A 181 7.24 30.38 -23.04
N ILE A 182 8.56 30.22 -23.06
CA ILE A 182 9.52 31.24 -23.41
C ILE A 182 10.22 30.82 -24.69
N SER A 183 10.36 31.74 -25.64
CA SER A 183 11.09 31.49 -26.89
C SER A 183 11.69 32.78 -27.43
N PHE A 184 12.96 32.72 -27.80
CA PHE A 184 13.66 33.85 -28.40
C PHE A 184 14.78 33.38 -29.33
N THR A 185 15.00 34.14 -30.39
CA THR A 185 16.11 33.92 -31.31
C THR A 185 17.21 34.93 -31.04
N ILE A 186 18.32 34.46 -30.47
CA ILE A 186 19.50 35.25 -30.17
C ILE A 186 20.21 35.59 -31.49
N PRO A 187 20.23 36.86 -31.92
CA PRO A 187 20.84 37.24 -33.19
C PRO A 187 22.32 37.58 -33.03
N GLY A 188 23.04 37.63 -34.16
CA GLY A 188 24.38 38.23 -34.21
C GLY A 188 25.49 37.40 -33.56
N LEU A 189 25.27 36.09 -33.42
CA LEU A 189 26.29 35.14 -32.96
C LEU A 189 27.34 34.89 -34.05
N SER A 190 28.50 34.38 -33.65
CA SER A 190 29.58 33.99 -34.56
C SER A 190 30.28 32.74 -34.03
N ILE A 191 29.50 31.67 -33.86
CA ILE A 191 29.97 30.40 -33.31
C ILE A 191 30.41 29.51 -34.46
N GLY A 192 31.73 29.36 -34.66
CA GLY A 192 32.30 28.59 -35.77
C GLY A 192 32.04 27.08 -35.66
N VAL A 193 32.17 26.36 -36.78
CA VAL A 193 32.05 24.88 -36.79
C VAL A 193 33.11 24.27 -35.86
N GLY A 194 32.68 23.38 -34.98
CA GLY A 194 33.49 22.75 -33.94
C GLY A 194 33.73 23.61 -32.70
N GLN A 195 33.28 24.87 -32.68
CA GLN A 195 33.36 25.73 -31.50
C GLN A 195 32.32 25.31 -30.46
N THR A 196 32.71 25.33 -29.18
CA THR A 196 31.80 25.14 -28.05
C THR A 196 31.28 26.46 -27.52
N PHE A 197 30.07 26.45 -26.96
CA PHE A 197 29.49 27.56 -26.22
C PHE A 197 28.65 27.02 -25.06
N TRP A 198 28.31 27.89 -24.12
CA TRP A 198 27.50 27.57 -22.94
C TRP A 198 26.27 28.45 -22.86
N ILE A 199 25.19 27.89 -22.33
CA ILE A 199 24.01 28.62 -21.85
C ILE A 199 23.81 28.34 -20.37
N ARG A 200 23.15 29.25 -19.65
CA ARG A 200 22.80 29.07 -18.25
C ARG A 200 21.55 29.83 -17.84
N TRP A 201 20.96 29.37 -16.73
CA TRP A 201 19.98 30.08 -15.91
C TRP A 201 20.58 30.31 -14.53
N VAL A 202 20.52 31.54 -14.04
CA VAL A 202 20.92 31.92 -12.68
C VAL A 202 19.68 32.25 -11.89
N ASP A 203 19.56 31.69 -10.69
CA ASP A 203 18.49 31.94 -9.73
C ASP A 203 18.94 32.99 -8.69
N PRO A 204 18.75 34.30 -8.94
CA PRO A 204 19.16 35.34 -8.00
C PRO A 204 18.30 35.34 -6.73
N ASN A 205 18.92 35.08 -5.58
CA ASN A 205 18.26 35.21 -4.29
C ASN A 205 17.58 36.58 -4.10
N ILE A 206 16.27 36.58 -3.85
CA ILE A 206 15.50 37.76 -3.49
C ILE A 206 15.55 38.02 -1.96
N PRO A 207 15.21 39.23 -1.46
CA PRO A 207 15.28 39.53 -0.02
C PRO A 207 14.26 38.79 0.87
N SER A 208 13.25 38.18 0.26
CA SER A 208 12.21 37.35 0.91
C SER A 208 12.48 35.86 0.72
N ALA A 209 11.55 34.98 1.11
CA ALA A 209 11.64 33.59 0.68
C ALA A 209 11.45 33.50 -0.83
N ASP A 210 12.38 32.84 -1.51
CA ASP A 210 12.38 32.58 -2.95
C ASP A 210 11.29 31.56 -3.34
N ASP A 211 10.88 31.64 -4.60
CA ASP A 211 9.99 30.69 -5.25
C ASP A 211 10.80 29.42 -5.64
N LEU A 212 10.10 28.33 -6.00
CA LEU A 212 10.74 27.19 -6.69
C LEU A 212 10.45 27.34 -8.18
N LEU A 213 11.47 27.74 -8.93
CA LEU A 213 11.39 27.93 -10.38
C LEU A 213 12.19 26.85 -11.10
N SER A 214 11.66 26.36 -12.22
CA SER A 214 12.30 25.34 -13.05
C SER A 214 12.19 25.62 -14.53
N ILE A 215 13.06 24.96 -15.29
CA ILE A 215 12.99 24.85 -16.74
C ILE A 215 12.55 23.44 -17.12
N ASP A 216 11.71 23.36 -18.15
CA ASP A 216 11.28 22.12 -18.75
C ASP A 216 11.11 22.25 -20.28
N ASN A 217 11.01 21.13 -21.00
CA ASN A 217 10.73 21.07 -22.44
C ASN A 217 11.65 21.98 -23.26
N PHE A 218 12.95 21.95 -22.95
CA PHE A 218 13.97 22.77 -23.57
C PHE A 218 14.19 22.37 -25.02
N ILE A 219 14.32 23.36 -25.90
CA ILE A 219 14.68 23.20 -27.30
C ILE A 219 15.75 24.23 -27.67
N ALA A 220 16.81 23.77 -28.35
CA ALA A 220 17.78 24.62 -29.03
C ALA A 220 17.83 24.31 -30.52
N SER A 221 17.64 25.32 -31.36
CA SER A 221 17.69 25.21 -32.82
C SER A 221 18.47 26.37 -33.46
N THR A 222 18.94 26.16 -34.69
CA THR A 222 19.71 27.18 -35.44
C THR A 222 18.97 27.50 -36.73
N THR A 223 18.79 28.78 -37.07
CA THR A 223 18.16 29.16 -38.34
C THR A 223 19.02 28.68 -39.52
N GLY A 224 18.47 27.81 -40.38
CA GLY A 224 19.18 27.16 -41.49
C GLY A 224 19.22 25.62 -41.44
N SER A 225 18.56 25.02 -40.45
CA SER A 225 18.12 23.62 -40.49
C SER A 225 17.23 23.38 -41.71
N VAL A 226 17.25 22.17 -42.27
CA VAL A 226 16.21 21.78 -43.23
C VAL A 226 14.90 21.83 -42.47
N ASP A 227 14.04 22.76 -42.86
CA ASP A 227 12.66 22.86 -42.41
C ASP A 227 11.92 21.59 -42.81
N VAL A 228 11.37 20.87 -41.82
CA VAL A 228 10.69 19.60 -42.08
C VAL A 228 9.24 19.78 -41.68
N PRO A 229 8.27 19.56 -42.59
CA PRO A 229 6.87 19.67 -42.25
C PRO A 229 6.49 18.74 -41.08
N PRO A 230 5.53 19.13 -40.24
CA PRO A 230 5.15 18.35 -39.09
C PRO A 230 4.59 16.98 -39.47
N THR A 231 4.82 15.99 -38.62
CA THR A 231 4.30 14.63 -38.74
C THR A 231 3.65 14.18 -37.45
N VAL A 232 2.74 13.20 -37.50
CA VAL A 232 2.19 12.57 -36.29
C VAL A 232 3.17 11.51 -35.83
N SER A 233 3.71 11.66 -34.61
CA SER A 233 4.67 10.73 -34.02
C SER A 233 4.00 9.63 -33.21
N SER A 234 2.86 9.91 -32.56
CA SER A 234 2.02 8.90 -31.91
C SER A 234 0.58 9.37 -31.69
N THR A 235 -0.33 8.42 -31.51
CA THR A 235 -1.72 8.68 -31.12
C THR A 235 -2.12 7.84 -29.92
N VAL A 236 -3.06 8.35 -29.13
CA VAL A 236 -3.78 7.60 -28.11
C VAL A 236 -5.28 7.67 -28.44
N PRO A 237 -5.97 6.54 -28.59
CA PRO A 237 -5.43 5.20 -28.78
C PRO A 237 -4.47 5.10 -29.98
N ALA A 238 -3.58 4.12 -29.95
CA ALA A 238 -2.72 3.81 -31.10
C ALA A 238 -3.56 3.34 -32.30
N ASP A 239 -3.04 3.50 -33.52
CA ASP A 239 -3.72 2.97 -34.70
C ASP A 239 -3.89 1.45 -34.62
N GLY A 240 -5.12 1.00 -34.84
CA GLY A 240 -5.55 -0.40 -34.69
C GLY A 240 -5.83 -0.84 -33.25
N ALA A 241 -5.85 0.06 -32.26
CA ALA A 241 -6.16 -0.31 -30.89
C ALA A 241 -7.57 -0.90 -30.74
N THR A 242 -7.71 -1.88 -29.86
CA THR A 242 -8.99 -2.56 -29.57
C THR A 242 -9.28 -2.53 -28.07
N GLY A 243 -10.56 -2.54 -27.67
CA GLY A 243 -10.93 -2.55 -26.26
C GLY A 243 -10.75 -1.18 -25.59
N VAL A 244 -10.81 -0.11 -26.38
CA VAL A 244 -10.70 1.26 -25.87
C VAL A 244 -11.93 1.57 -25.02
N ALA A 245 -11.75 2.15 -23.84
CA ALA A 245 -12.88 2.49 -22.99
C ALA A 245 -13.73 3.61 -23.66
N PRO A 246 -15.06 3.54 -23.60
CA PRO A 246 -15.97 4.56 -24.14
C PRO A 246 -15.61 6.01 -23.80
N ALA A 247 -15.15 6.25 -22.57
CA ALA A 247 -14.83 7.58 -22.05
C ALA A 247 -13.34 7.96 -22.20
N THR A 248 -12.57 7.23 -23.02
CA THR A 248 -11.15 7.55 -23.24
C THR A 248 -11.00 8.83 -24.05
N ASN A 249 -10.23 9.77 -23.51
CA ASN A 249 -9.77 10.95 -24.25
C ASN A 249 -8.78 10.53 -25.34
N LEU A 250 -8.85 11.18 -26.50
CA LEU A 250 -7.91 10.95 -27.59
C LEU A 250 -6.72 11.91 -27.45
N SER A 251 -5.54 11.50 -27.91
CA SER A 251 -4.37 12.37 -28.00
C SER A 251 -3.62 12.17 -29.30
N VAL A 252 -3.06 13.26 -29.83
CA VAL A 252 -2.19 13.29 -31.00
C VAL A 252 -0.89 13.98 -30.60
N GLN A 253 0.23 13.28 -30.76
CA GLN A 253 1.57 13.83 -30.63
C GLN A 253 2.14 14.09 -32.03
N PHE A 254 2.65 15.29 -32.25
CA PHE A 254 3.36 15.70 -33.46
C PHE A 254 4.89 15.61 -33.26
N SER A 255 5.65 15.64 -34.36
CA SER A 255 7.13 15.68 -34.36
C SER A 255 7.69 16.98 -33.79
N GLU A 256 6.90 18.04 -33.81
CA GLU A 256 7.26 19.39 -33.37
C GLU A 256 6.02 20.20 -32.98
N PRO A 257 6.20 21.38 -32.35
CA PRO A 257 5.09 22.26 -32.02
C PRO A 257 4.30 22.72 -33.25
N VAL A 258 2.97 22.66 -33.17
CA VAL A 258 2.07 23.04 -34.27
C VAL A 258 1.03 24.08 -33.86
N THR A 259 0.44 24.76 -34.84
CA THR A 259 -0.85 25.44 -34.78
C THR A 259 -1.89 24.61 -35.54
N THR A 260 -3.09 24.51 -34.96
CA THR A 260 -4.22 23.78 -35.51
C THR A 260 -5.32 24.75 -35.97
N ASN A 261 -5.76 24.64 -37.22
CA ASN A 261 -6.83 25.45 -37.81
C ASN A 261 -8.17 24.70 -37.79
N PRO A 262 -9.34 25.38 -37.83
CA PRO A 262 -10.64 24.73 -37.86
C PRO A 262 -10.74 23.63 -38.94
N GLY A 263 -11.20 22.44 -38.54
CA GLY A 263 -11.31 21.28 -39.43
C GLY A 263 -10.01 20.46 -39.57
N TRP A 264 -9.01 20.68 -38.70
CA TRP A 264 -7.81 19.84 -38.66
C TRP A 264 -8.08 18.41 -38.19
N PHE A 265 -9.12 18.18 -37.39
CA PHE A 265 -9.48 16.86 -36.88
C PHE A 265 -10.94 16.51 -37.16
N ALA A 266 -11.19 15.26 -37.52
CA ALA A 266 -12.52 14.68 -37.63
C ALA A 266 -12.54 13.25 -37.07
N LEU A 267 -13.54 12.93 -36.25
CA LEU A 267 -13.79 11.59 -35.75
C LEU A 267 -15.09 11.06 -36.37
N SER A 268 -15.02 9.88 -36.96
CA SER A 268 -16.19 9.19 -37.50
C SER A 268 -16.22 7.76 -36.98
N CYS A 269 -17.32 7.38 -36.34
CA CYS A 269 -17.50 6.04 -35.81
C CYS A 269 -18.67 5.30 -36.48
N SER A 270 -18.63 3.97 -36.45
CA SER A 270 -19.57 3.11 -37.17
C SER A 270 -21.01 3.20 -36.67
N VAL A 271 -21.22 3.54 -35.40
CA VAL A 271 -22.56 3.69 -34.79
C VAL A 271 -22.89 5.16 -34.55
N SER A 272 -21.99 5.90 -33.92
CA SER A 272 -22.15 7.31 -33.56
C SER A 272 -22.11 8.26 -34.76
N GLY A 273 -21.59 7.81 -35.92
CA GLY A 273 -21.39 8.67 -37.08
C GLY A 273 -20.30 9.71 -36.83
N ALA A 274 -20.49 10.95 -37.29
CA ALA A 274 -19.53 12.03 -37.04
C ALA A 274 -19.63 12.50 -35.58
N VAL A 275 -18.52 12.42 -34.84
CA VAL A 275 -18.43 12.78 -33.42
C VAL A 275 -17.69 14.11 -33.27
N THR A 276 -18.28 15.03 -32.52
CA THR A 276 -17.64 16.30 -32.17
C THR A 276 -16.65 16.12 -31.03
N VAL A 277 -15.50 16.79 -31.09
CA VAL A 277 -14.48 16.78 -30.03
C VAL A 277 -14.18 18.19 -29.55
N SER A 278 -13.92 18.34 -28.25
CA SER A 278 -13.29 19.53 -27.69
C SER A 278 -11.78 19.33 -27.60
N GLU A 279 -11.03 20.27 -28.18
CA GLU A 279 -9.57 20.27 -28.18
C GLU A 279 -9.03 21.02 -26.95
N SER A 280 -7.97 20.47 -26.36
CA SER A 280 -7.11 21.13 -25.38
C SER A 280 -5.63 20.77 -25.64
N GLY A 281 -4.72 21.46 -24.95
CA GLY A 281 -3.27 21.31 -25.14
C GLY A 281 -2.65 22.37 -26.06
N SER A 282 -1.32 22.40 -26.09
CA SER A 282 -0.50 23.34 -26.86
C SER A 282 0.81 22.66 -27.28
N GLY A 283 1.68 23.37 -28.00
CA GLY A 283 2.95 22.82 -28.46
C GLY A 283 2.75 21.66 -29.44
N ALA A 284 3.44 20.54 -29.21
CA ALA A 284 3.41 19.36 -30.09
C ALA A 284 2.31 18.35 -29.75
N THR A 285 1.53 18.56 -28.68
CA THR A 285 0.51 17.60 -28.23
C THR A 285 -0.88 18.23 -28.30
N ARG A 286 -1.87 17.44 -28.72
CA ARG A 286 -3.29 17.81 -28.68
C ARG A 286 -4.10 16.72 -28.01
N THR A 287 -4.92 17.10 -27.04
CA THR A 287 -5.89 16.21 -26.39
C THR A 287 -7.27 16.55 -26.89
N LEU A 288 -8.03 15.53 -27.29
CA LEU A 288 -9.33 15.65 -27.93
C LEU A 288 -10.37 14.81 -27.17
N ASP A 289 -11.32 15.50 -26.57
CA ASP A 289 -12.36 14.89 -25.74
C ASP A 289 -13.67 14.82 -26.52
N PRO A 290 -14.25 13.63 -26.77
CA PRO A 290 -15.56 13.50 -27.42
C PRO A 290 -16.69 14.21 -26.64
N VAL A 291 -17.58 14.92 -27.35
CA VAL A 291 -18.72 15.68 -26.79
C VAL A 291 -20.02 15.25 -27.51
N PRO A 292 -21.17 14.98 -26.83
CA PRO A 292 -21.49 15.28 -25.43
C PRO A 292 -21.31 14.15 -24.40
N ALA A 293 -20.85 12.95 -24.77
CA ALA A 293 -20.51 11.87 -23.84
C ALA A 293 -19.69 10.77 -24.56
N ALA A 294 -19.33 9.75 -23.80
CA ALA A 294 -18.58 8.55 -24.20
C ALA A 294 -19.02 7.92 -25.53
N LEU A 295 -18.05 7.34 -26.25
CA LEU A 295 -18.26 6.60 -27.49
C LEU A 295 -19.04 5.30 -27.25
N VAL A 296 -19.74 4.80 -28.26
CA VAL A 296 -20.64 3.64 -28.11
C VAL A 296 -19.85 2.34 -28.04
N PHE A 297 -20.19 1.46 -27.11
CA PHE A 297 -19.58 0.14 -26.99
C PHE A 297 -19.65 -0.66 -28.31
N GLY A 298 -18.57 -1.38 -28.60
CA GLY A 298 -18.41 -2.23 -29.78
C GLY A 298 -18.23 -1.49 -31.11
N GLU A 299 -18.23 -0.15 -31.11
CA GLU A 299 -18.09 0.61 -32.35
C GLU A 299 -16.64 0.75 -32.82
N SER A 300 -16.46 0.84 -34.15
CA SER A 300 -15.17 1.16 -34.76
C SER A 300 -15.14 2.63 -35.13
N CYS A 301 -14.09 3.33 -34.70
CA CYS A 301 -13.87 4.75 -34.94
C CYS A 301 -12.66 4.97 -35.83
N THR A 302 -12.77 5.91 -36.76
CA THR A 302 -11.68 6.42 -37.60
C THR A 302 -11.51 7.90 -37.35
N ALA A 303 -10.33 8.28 -36.90
CA ALA A 303 -9.90 9.66 -36.76
C ALA A 303 -9.10 10.09 -37.99
N THR A 304 -9.39 11.28 -38.51
CA THR A 304 -8.68 11.89 -39.64
C THR A 304 -8.08 13.22 -39.22
N ILE A 305 -6.78 13.34 -39.41
CA ILE A 305 -6.01 14.58 -39.27
C ILE A 305 -5.79 15.15 -40.67
N THR A 306 -6.35 16.34 -40.91
CA THR A 306 -6.27 17.06 -42.19
C THR A 306 -4.97 17.85 -42.24
N ALA A 307 -4.05 17.41 -43.08
CA ALA A 307 -2.69 17.92 -43.18
C ALA A 307 -2.62 19.45 -43.36
N ALA A 308 -3.44 19.98 -44.27
CA ALA A 308 -3.45 21.40 -44.62
C ALA A 308 -3.83 22.34 -43.44
N ASN A 309 -4.38 21.79 -42.36
CA ASN A 309 -4.85 22.55 -41.21
C ASN A 309 -3.95 22.37 -39.97
N VAL A 310 -2.83 21.67 -40.09
CA VAL A 310 -1.81 21.50 -39.03
C VAL A 310 -0.52 22.09 -39.57
N ILE A 311 -0.11 23.23 -39.02
CA ILE A 311 1.06 24.02 -39.45
C ILE A 311 2.08 23.99 -38.31
N ASP A 312 3.36 23.82 -38.60
CA ASP A 312 4.41 23.98 -37.59
C ASP A 312 4.50 25.42 -37.04
N LEU A 313 5.32 25.57 -36.00
CA LEU A 313 5.56 26.85 -35.30
C LEU A 313 7.01 27.33 -35.41
N ASP A 314 7.89 26.56 -36.02
CA ASP A 314 9.26 26.94 -36.33
C ASP A 314 9.45 27.12 -37.86
N GLY A 315 10.65 27.52 -38.26
CA GLY A 315 10.99 27.64 -39.68
C GLY A 315 10.05 28.53 -40.51
N THR A 316 9.77 28.07 -41.72
CA THR A 316 8.76 28.56 -42.66
C THR A 316 7.48 27.77 -42.36
N PRO A 317 6.34 28.44 -42.08
CA PRO A 317 5.10 27.73 -41.76
C PRO A 317 4.71 26.69 -42.82
N ASP A 318 4.92 25.42 -42.52
CA ASP A 318 4.68 24.29 -43.41
C ASP A 318 3.52 23.43 -42.88
N PRO A 319 2.53 23.10 -43.72
CA PRO A 319 1.51 22.14 -43.35
C PRO A 319 2.09 20.72 -43.36
N MET A 320 1.52 19.81 -42.56
CA MET A 320 1.85 18.37 -42.68
C MET A 320 1.79 17.91 -44.15
N ALA A 321 2.70 17.03 -44.54
CA ALA A 321 2.83 16.61 -45.95
C ALA A 321 1.60 15.82 -46.48
N SER A 322 0.89 15.09 -45.61
CA SER A 322 -0.26 14.28 -45.98
C SER A 322 -1.22 14.10 -44.81
N ASN A 323 -2.51 13.89 -45.10
CA ASN A 323 -3.48 13.54 -44.07
C ASN A 323 -3.03 12.27 -43.34
N TYR A 324 -3.25 12.23 -42.04
CA TYR A 324 -3.01 11.05 -41.21
C TYR A 324 -4.34 10.48 -40.77
N GLN A 325 -4.49 9.16 -40.81
CA GLN A 325 -5.67 8.47 -40.31
C GLN A 325 -5.23 7.38 -39.34
N PHE A 326 -5.97 7.24 -38.25
CA PHE A 326 -5.87 6.09 -37.37
C PHE A 326 -7.27 5.60 -37.02
N SER A 327 -7.34 4.33 -36.69
CA SER A 327 -8.58 3.65 -36.32
C SER A 327 -8.44 2.94 -34.99
N PHE A 328 -9.55 2.78 -34.28
CA PHE A 328 -9.61 2.01 -33.05
C PHE A 328 -11.02 1.45 -32.84
N THR A 329 -11.15 0.43 -32.00
CA THR A 329 -12.45 -0.13 -31.62
C THR A 329 -12.70 0.05 -30.14
N ILE A 330 -13.90 0.52 -29.79
CA ILE A 330 -14.37 0.59 -28.41
C ILE A 330 -14.57 -0.82 -27.87
N ALA A 331 -14.33 -1.00 -26.57
CA ALA A 331 -14.67 -2.23 -25.86
C ALA A 331 -16.11 -2.66 -26.18
N VAL A 332 -16.32 -3.97 -26.26
CA VAL A 332 -17.69 -4.50 -26.37
C VAL A 332 -18.39 -4.33 -25.03
N ASP A 333 -19.70 -4.19 -25.09
CA ASP A 333 -20.59 -4.19 -23.93
C ASP A 333 -20.73 -5.65 -23.50
N ASP A 334 -20.18 -6.00 -22.33
CA ASP A 334 -20.23 -7.35 -21.80
C ASP A 334 -21.24 -7.36 -20.64
N PRO A 335 -22.19 -8.31 -20.59
CA PRO A 335 -23.14 -8.38 -19.48
C PRO A 335 -22.42 -8.58 -18.14
N PRO A 336 -23.03 -8.12 -17.02
CA PRO A 336 -22.40 -8.24 -15.72
C PRO A 336 -22.22 -9.71 -15.32
N ALA A 337 -21.19 -9.98 -14.52
CA ALA A 337 -20.88 -11.27 -13.94
C ALA A 337 -20.64 -11.15 -12.44
N VAL A 338 -20.95 -12.20 -11.67
CA VAL A 338 -20.54 -12.29 -10.27
C VAL A 338 -19.07 -12.71 -10.22
N THR A 339 -18.20 -11.86 -9.70
CA THR A 339 -16.75 -12.12 -9.61
C THR A 339 -16.40 -12.90 -8.35
N SER A 340 -17.12 -12.68 -7.25
CA SER A 340 -16.95 -13.43 -6.01
C SER A 340 -18.15 -13.29 -5.08
N THR A 341 -18.31 -14.27 -4.19
CA THR A 341 -19.27 -14.23 -3.08
C THR A 341 -18.55 -14.55 -1.78
N THR A 342 -19.03 -13.98 -0.68
CA THR A 342 -18.69 -14.42 0.68
C THR A 342 -20.00 -14.65 1.43
N PRO A 343 -20.31 -15.87 1.89
CA PRO A 343 -19.51 -17.08 1.74
C PRO A 343 -19.31 -17.51 0.28
N ALA A 344 -18.15 -18.09 -0.03
CA ALA A 344 -17.89 -18.65 -1.35
C ALA A 344 -18.69 -19.95 -1.56
N ASN A 345 -18.89 -20.35 -2.81
CA ASN A 345 -19.67 -21.53 -3.13
C ASN A 345 -19.07 -22.81 -2.51
N GLY A 346 -19.91 -23.58 -1.84
CA GLY A 346 -19.57 -24.83 -1.16
C GLY A 346 -18.83 -24.65 0.17
N VAL A 347 -18.62 -23.42 0.64
CA VAL A 347 -17.93 -23.17 1.91
C VAL A 347 -18.77 -23.71 3.06
N ALA A 348 -18.09 -24.42 3.96
CA ALA A 348 -18.66 -24.88 5.22
C ALA A 348 -18.26 -23.97 6.38
N ASN A 349 -18.89 -24.19 7.54
CA ASN A 349 -18.56 -23.48 8.77
C ASN A 349 -18.80 -21.96 8.75
N VAL A 350 -19.81 -21.52 7.99
CA VAL A 350 -20.19 -20.10 7.93
C VAL A 350 -20.90 -19.70 9.23
N PRO A 351 -20.44 -18.66 9.96
CA PRO A 351 -21.14 -18.20 11.16
C PRO A 351 -22.64 -17.94 10.91
N VAL A 352 -23.49 -18.28 11.86
CA VAL A 352 -24.95 -18.11 11.71
C VAL A 352 -25.37 -16.65 11.54
N ALA A 353 -24.60 -15.70 12.09
CA ALA A 353 -24.81 -14.26 11.94
C ALA A 353 -24.06 -13.67 10.72
N ALA A 354 -23.55 -14.51 9.79
CA ALA A 354 -22.76 -14.03 8.67
C ALA A 354 -23.61 -13.24 7.65
N ASN A 355 -23.07 -12.10 7.23
CA ASN A 355 -23.57 -11.40 6.05
C ASN A 355 -23.18 -12.13 4.76
N ILE A 356 -23.95 -11.91 3.70
CA ILE A 356 -23.66 -12.39 2.36
C ILE A 356 -23.15 -11.23 1.51
N LEU A 357 -21.90 -11.27 1.08
CA LEU A 357 -21.28 -10.28 0.21
C LEU A 357 -21.23 -10.80 -1.23
N ILE A 358 -21.51 -9.93 -2.18
CA ILE A 358 -21.55 -10.22 -3.62
C ILE A 358 -20.76 -9.12 -4.33
N ASN A 359 -19.78 -9.50 -5.14
CA ASN A 359 -19.02 -8.57 -5.98
C ASN A 359 -19.34 -8.86 -7.45
N PHE A 360 -19.66 -7.83 -8.22
CA PHE A 360 -19.90 -7.92 -9.67
C PHE A 360 -18.67 -7.49 -10.47
N SER A 361 -18.64 -7.79 -11.78
CA SER A 361 -17.60 -7.36 -12.74
C SER A 361 -17.63 -5.85 -12.96
N GLU A 362 -18.81 -5.25 -12.81
CA GLU A 362 -19.08 -3.83 -13.02
C GLU A 362 -20.25 -3.36 -12.15
N ALA A 363 -20.60 -2.08 -12.31
CA ALA A 363 -21.70 -1.47 -11.58
C ALA A 363 -23.05 -2.00 -12.08
N VAL A 364 -23.90 -2.47 -11.17
CA VAL A 364 -25.23 -3.02 -11.50
C VAL A 364 -26.36 -2.24 -10.81
N SER A 365 -27.52 -2.23 -11.45
CA SER A 365 -28.80 -1.86 -10.89
C SER A 365 -29.61 -3.11 -10.54
N THR A 366 -30.12 -3.17 -9.31
CA THR A 366 -30.97 -4.26 -8.83
C THR A 366 -32.42 -3.82 -8.70
N SER A 367 -33.39 -4.67 -9.02
CA SER A 367 -34.82 -4.36 -8.89
C SER A 367 -35.65 -5.52 -8.32
N GLY A 368 -36.78 -5.21 -7.68
CA GLY A 368 -37.66 -6.23 -7.11
C GLY A 368 -36.95 -7.19 -6.15
N SER A 369 -37.38 -8.46 -6.13
CA SER A 369 -36.74 -9.56 -5.39
C SER A 369 -35.60 -10.16 -6.22
N TRP A 370 -34.51 -9.43 -6.36
CA TRP A 370 -33.35 -9.82 -7.18
C TRP A 370 -32.52 -10.96 -6.58
N PHE A 371 -32.75 -11.31 -5.31
CA PHE A 371 -32.15 -12.47 -4.65
C PHE A 371 -33.21 -13.30 -3.93
N ASP A 372 -32.88 -14.56 -3.69
CA ASP A 372 -33.61 -15.53 -2.86
C ASP A 372 -32.61 -16.30 -2.00
N ILE A 373 -32.89 -16.46 -0.71
CA ILE A 373 -32.05 -17.21 0.23
C ILE A 373 -32.92 -18.33 0.81
N GLN A 374 -32.60 -19.56 0.44
CA GLN A 374 -33.33 -20.74 0.87
C GLN A 374 -32.40 -21.68 1.63
N CYS A 375 -32.69 -21.89 2.90
CA CYS A 375 -31.96 -22.81 3.75
C CYS A 375 -32.78 -24.06 4.03
N ALA A 376 -32.07 -25.17 4.28
CA ALA A 376 -32.68 -26.50 4.40
C ALA A 376 -33.52 -26.68 5.68
N ASN A 377 -33.16 -26.00 6.78
CA ASN A 377 -33.81 -26.19 8.08
C ASN A 377 -34.73 -25.01 8.42
N SER A 378 -34.20 -23.79 8.38
CA SER A 378 -34.90 -22.54 8.72
C SER A 378 -35.85 -22.05 7.63
N GLY A 379 -35.66 -22.53 6.40
CA GLY A 379 -36.50 -22.16 5.26
C GLY A 379 -36.00 -20.90 4.55
N ALA A 380 -36.93 -20.05 4.10
CA ALA A 380 -36.60 -18.85 3.33
C ALA A 380 -36.22 -17.69 4.26
N HIS A 381 -35.11 -16.99 3.96
CA HIS A 381 -34.68 -15.80 4.68
C HIS A 381 -34.98 -14.53 3.87
N THR A 382 -35.52 -13.52 4.54
CA THR A 382 -35.47 -12.13 4.06
C THR A 382 -34.16 -11.48 4.49
N ALA A 383 -33.71 -10.46 3.76
CA ALA A 383 -32.48 -9.75 4.06
C ALA A 383 -32.56 -8.27 3.65
N VAL A 384 -31.82 -7.42 4.35
CA VAL A 384 -31.58 -6.03 3.95
C VAL A 384 -30.37 -5.98 3.03
N ALA A 385 -30.60 -5.56 1.78
CA ALA A 385 -29.52 -5.27 0.84
C ALA A 385 -28.97 -3.85 1.08
N SER A 386 -27.65 -3.74 1.14
CA SER A 386 -26.91 -2.48 1.26
C SER A 386 -25.63 -2.51 0.41
N GLY A 387 -24.99 -1.34 0.25
CA GLY A 387 -23.83 -1.18 -0.64
C GLY A 387 -24.25 -0.82 -2.07
N GLY A 388 -23.55 -1.40 -3.05
CA GLY A 388 -23.68 -1.13 -4.48
C GLY A 388 -22.88 0.09 -4.96
N PRO A 389 -22.76 0.28 -6.28
CA PRO A 389 -23.36 -0.55 -7.33
C PRO A 389 -22.51 -1.77 -7.75
N ILE A 390 -21.27 -1.92 -7.24
CA ILE A 390 -20.39 -3.06 -7.59
C ILE A 390 -20.39 -4.13 -6.50
N ASN A 391 -20.42 -3.73 -5.22
CA ASN A 391 -20.31 -4.64 -4.07
C ASN A 391 -21.57 -4.55 -3.22
N TYR A 392 -22.34 -5.62 -3.14
CA TYR A 392 -23.57 -5.68 -2.34
C TYR A 392 -23.35 -6.53 -1.08
N THR A 393 -23.98 -6.12 0.01
CA THR A 393 -24.09 -6.89 1.25
C THR A 393 -25.55 -7.17 1.53
N LEU A 394 -25.91 -8.45 1.66
CA LEU A 394 -27.20 -8.90 2.17
C LEU A 394 -27.02 -9.29 3.63
N ASN A 395 -27.72 -8.58 4.52
CA ASN A 395 -27.81 -8.93 5.93
C ASN A 395 -29.14 -9.63 6.19
N PRO A 396 -29.17 -10.95 6.47
CA PRO A 396 -30.41 -11.66 6.82
C PRO A 396 -31.13 -10.97 7.99
N ASP A 397 -32.46 -10.84 7.91
CA ASP A 397 -33.25 -10.21 8.98
C ASP A 397 -33.26 -11.04 10.27
N VAL A 398 -33.00 -12.35 10.13
CA VAL A 398 -32.82 -13.33 11.20
C VAL A 398 -31.59 -14.15 10.86
N ASP A 399 -30.70 -14.33 11.84
CA ASP A 399 -29.53 -15.21 11.75
C ASP A 399 -29.92 -16.62 11.29
N PHE A 400 -29.02 -17.28 10.57
CA PHE A 400 -29.25 -18.64 10.08
C PHE A 400 -29.33 -19.67 11.22
N GLU A 401 -29.89 -20.84 10.94
CA GLU A 401 -29.79 -21.98 11.85
C GLU A 401 -28.46 -22.70 11.69
N LEU A 402 -28.08 -23.46 12.71
CA LEU A 402 -26.87 -24.28 12.72
C LEU A 402 -27.02 -25.49 11.79
N LEU A 403 -25.89 -25.98 11.24
CA LEU A 403 -25.84 -27.20 10.42
C LEU A 403 -26.77 -27.20 9.20
N GLU A 404 -27.07 -26.03 8.64
CA GLU A 404 -27.96 -25.96 7.50
C GLU A 404 -27.25 -25.56 6.22
N GLN A 405 -27.68 -26.17 5.13
CA GLN A 405 -27.27 -25.73 3.80
C GLN A 405 -28.19 -24.60 3.36
N CYS A 406 -27.60 -23.42 3.19
CA CYS A 406 -28.25 -22.27 2.59
C CYS A 406 -27.85 -22.18 1.12
N THR A 407 -28.84 -22.03 0.25
CA THR A 407 -28.66 -21.77 -1.18
C THR A 407 -29.12 -20.35 -1.46
N VAL A 408 -28.25 -19.56 -2.08
CA VAL A 408 -28.58 -18.21 -2.53
C VAL A 408 -28.72 -18.23 -4.04
N THR A 409 -29.80 -17.64 -4.54
CA THR A 409 -30.08 -17.48 -5.96
C THR A 409 -30.20 -16.00 -6.29
N LEU A 410 -29.35 -15.50 -7.18
CA LEU A 410 -29.55 -14.21 -7.83
C LEU A 410 -30.37 -14.40 -9.09
N THR A 411 -31.44 -13.61 -9.23
CA THR A 411 -32.31 -13.64 -10.42
C THR A 411 -31.71 -12.73 -11.48
N ALA A 412 -31.18 -13.34 -12.55
CA ALA A 412 -30.43 -12.64 -13.59
C ALA A 412 -31.18 -11.46 -14.22
N ALA A 413 -32.45 -11.67 -14.57
CA ALA A 413 -33.26 -10.65 -15.24
C ALA A 413 -33.53 -9.39 -14.38
N LEU A 414 -33.20 -9.41 -13.09
CA LEU A 414 -33.41 -8.31 -12.15
C LEU A 414 -32.13 -7.56 -11.77
N ILE A 415 -30.99 -7.96 -12.36
CA ILE A 415 -29.66 -7.38 -12.14
C ILE A 415 -29.14 -6.98 -13.51
N LEU A 416 -29.16 -5.69 -13.80
CA LEU A 416 -28.70 -5.09 -15.04
C LEU A 416 -27.42 -4.32 -14.77
N ASP A 417 -26.46 -4.26 -15.68
CA ASP A 417 -25.35 -3.31 -15.60
C ASP A 417 -25.84 -1.84 -15.68
N GLN A 418 -24.90 -0.91 -15.55
CA GLN A 418 -25.15 0.53 -15.54
C GLN A 418 -24.43 1.29 -16.66
N ASP A 419 -23.61 0.62 -17.45
CA ASP A 419 -23.01 1.13 -18.67
C ASP A 419 -23.73 0.59 -19.91
N GLY A 420 -23.32 1.13 -21.06
CA GLY A 420 -23.79 0.68 -22.36
C GLY A 420 -25.31 0.56 -22.51
N THR A 421 -25.73 -0.53 -23.13
CA THR A 421 -27.12 -0.98 -23.21
C THR A 421 -27.38 -1.90 -22.03
N PRO A 422 -28.37 -1.62 -21.15
CA PRO A 422 -28.58 -2.41 -19.95
C PRO A 422 -28.73 -3.91 -20.22
N ASP A 423 -27.71 -4.70 -19.89
CA ASP A 423 -27.67 -6.14 -20.07
C ASP A 423 -27.84 -6.87 -18.72
N PRO A 424 -28.69 -7.91 -18.66
CA PRO A 424 -28.83 -8.70 -17.46
C PRO A 424 -27.64 -9.65 -17.26
N LEU A 425 -27.41 -10.12 -16.02
CA LEU A 425 -26.55 -11.29 -15.79
C LEU A 425 -26.90 -12.40 -16.79
N THR A 426 -25.90 -13.07 -17.36
CA THR A 426 -26.12 -14.07 -18.42
C THR A 426 -27.05 -15.23 -18.00
N SER A 427 -27.04 -15.58 -16.70
CA SER A 427 -27.90 -16.59 -16.11
C SER A 427 -28.06 -16.37 -14.61
N ASN A 428 -29.10 -16.94 -14.00
CA ASN A 428 -29.23 -16.92 -12.53
C ASN A 428 -27.95 -17.45 -11.89
N TYR A 429 -27.44 -16.73 -10.90
CA TYR A 429 -26.24 -17.13 -10.18
C TYR A 429 -26.66 -17.84 -8.90
N VAL A 430 -26.33 -19.12 -8.78
CA VAL A 430 -26.73 -19.97 -7.65
C VAL A 430 -25.49 -20.51 -6.98
N TRP A 431 -25.40 -20.32 -5.67
CA TRP A 431 -24.37 -20.95 -4.86
C TRP A 431 -24.96 -21.39 -3.53
N SER A 432 -24.25 -22.30 -2.87
CA SER A 432 -24.63 -22.75 -1.54
C SER A 432 -23.48 -22.60 -0.57
N PHE A 433 -23.79 -22.48 0.71
CA PHE A 433 -22.84 -22.64 1.80
C PHE A 433 -23.51 -23.45 2.91
N THR A 434 -22.72 -24.03 3.80
CA THR A 434 -23.27 -24.64 5.02
C THR A 434 -22.88 -23.80 6.23
N THR A 435 -23.88 -23.44 7.02
CA THR A 435 -23.66 -22.74 8.27
C THR A 435 -22.88 -23.62 9.23
N ALA A 436 -22.19 -22.96 10.14
CA ALA A 436 -21.40 -23.60 11.14
C ALA A 436 -22.23 -24.62 11.89
N VAL A 437 -21.58 -25.76 12.03
CA VAL A 437 -21.85 -26.70 13.09
C VAL A 437 -21.86 -25.89 14.38
N SER A 438 -22.82 -26.10 15.27
CA SER A 438 -22.51 -25.73 16.64
C SER A 438 -21.28 -26.53 17.07
N ALA A 439 -20.60 -26.11 18.15
CA ALA A 439 -19.54 -26.88 18.80
C ALA A 439 -19.86 -28.39 18.97
N SER A 440 -21.13 -28.81 18.88
CA SER A 440 -21.59 -30.20 19.01
C SER A 440 -21.04 -31.23 18.03
N ASN A 441 -20.48 -30.86 16.87
CA ASN A 441 -19.94 -31.85 15.90
C ASN A 441 -18.44 -31.67 15.58
N TYR A 442 -17.83 -30.54 15.96
CA TYR A 442 -16.39 -30.30 15.81
C TYR A 442 -15.60 -31.41 16.50
N TYR A 443 -16.12 -31.87 17.65
CA TYR A 443 -15.59 -32.98 18.43
C TYR A 443 -16.12 -34.35 18.01
N ASN A 444 -16.64 -34.49 16.78
CA ASN A 444 -17.02 -35.80 16.24
C ASN A 444 -15.78 -36.70 16.12
N GLY A 445 -15.76 -37.77 16.90
CA GLY A 445 -14.60 -38.67 17.00
C GLY A 445 -13.84 -38.55 18.32
N VAL A 446 -14.15 -37.54 19.14
CA VAL A 446 -13.68 -37.48 20.53
C VAL A 446 -14.43 -38.51 21.36
N ASP A 447 -13.68 -39.38 22.03
CA ASP A 447 -14.21 -40.41 22.93
C ASP A 447 -13.80 -40.09 24.36
N SER A 448 -14.78 -39.61 25.14
CA SER A 448 -14.61 -39.22 26.54
C SER A 448 -14.75 -40.37 27.54
N SER A 449 -14.71 -41.63 27.10
CA SER A 449 -14.92 -42.82 27.96
C SER A 449 -13.88 -42.98 29.07
N ASN A 450 -12.64 -42.54 28.84
CA ASN A 450 -11.57 -42.52 29.83
C ASN A 450 -10.48 -41.51 29.44
N ALA A 451 -9.64 -41.13 30.42
CA ALA A 451 -8.63 -40.09 30.26
C ALA A 451 -7.65 -40.35 29.10
N ALA A 452 -7.18 -41.59 28.94
CA ALA A 452 -6.18 -41.91 27.91
C ALA A 452 -6.78 -41.85 26.50
N VAL A 453 -7.98 -42.39 26.32
CA VAL A 453 -8.68 -42.34 25.04
C VAL A 453 -9.06 -40.90 24.71
N LEU A 454 -9.66 -40.17 25.66
CA LEU A 454 -10.03 -38.77 25.49
C LEU A 454 -8.84 -37.93 25.05
N ARG A 455 -7.71 -38.04 25.76
CA ARG A 455 -6.47 -37.33 25.41
C ARG A 455 -6.07 -37.57 23.94
N SER A 456 -5.97 -38.84 23.54
CA SER A 456 -5.57 -39.19 22.17
C SER A 456 -6.56 -38.70 21.12
N THR A 457 -7.86 -38.95 21.29
CA THR A 457 -8.87 -38.54 20.29
C THR A 457 -9.08 -37.04 20.24
N LEU A 458 -8.92 -36.36 21.38
CA LEU A 458 -9.05 -34.91 21.46
C LEU A 458 -7.84 -34.22 20.84
N HIS A 459 -6.62 -34.72 21.12
CA HIS A 459 -5.40 -34.26 20.47
C HIS A 459 -5.56 -34.32 18.95
N GLU A 460 -5.93 -35.47 18.38
CA GLU A 460 -6.14 -35.63 16.93
C GLU A 460 -7.17 -34.64 16.32
N VAL A 461 -8.18 -34.21 17.09
CA VAL A 461 -9.21 -33.26 16.62
C VAL A 461 -8.72 -31.81 16.63
N ILE A 462 -7.86 -31.45 17.58
CA ILE A 462 -7.34 -30.09 17.69
C ILE A 462 -5.93 -29.95 17.11
N ASP A 463 -5.28 -31.06 16.76
CA ASP A 463 -3.95 -31.10 16.15
C ASP A 463 -3.91 -30.34 14.83
N ASP A 464 -2.76 -29.73 14.55
CA ASP A 464 -2.57 -28.70 13.54
C ASP A 464 -3.48 -27.47 13.73
N HIS A 465 -3.00 -26.30 13.29
CA HIS A 465 -3.86 -25.12 13.19
C HIS A 465 -3.44 -24.28 11.99
N THR A 466 -4.38 -23.50 11.46
CA THR A 466 -4.07 -22.56 10.39
C THR A 466 -3.23 -21.43 10.95
N ARG A 467 -1.93 -21.44 10.62
CA ARG A 467 -0.99 -20.44 11.08
C ARG A 467 -1.23 -19.10 10.38
N PHE A 468 -1.38 -18.04 11.17
CA PHE A 468 -1.24 -16.66 10.73
C PHE A 468 0.08 -16.11 11.24
N ALA A 469 0.74 -15.29 10.43
CA ALA A 469 2.04 -14.75 10.82
C ALA A 469 1.88 -13.86 12.07
N TYR A 470 2.95 -13.78 12.87
CA TYR A 470 2.93 -12.96 14.07
C TYR A 470 2.69 -11.51 13.67
N THR A 471 3.50 -10.92 12.77
CA THR A 471 3.30 -9.52 12.37
C THR A 471 3.12 -9.32 10.87
N ALA A 472 3.68 -10.18 10.01
CA ALA A 472 3.63 -9.95 8.57
C ALA A 472 2.24 -10.20 7.94
N GLY A 473 1.87 -9.39 6.94
CA GLY A 473 0.63 -9.57 6.17
C GLY A 473 -0.66 -9.29 6.94
N THR A 474 -1.80 -9.47 6.27
CA THR A 474 -3.15 -9.33 6.86
C THR A 474 -4.07 -10.39 6.24
N PRO A 475 -4.85 -11.15 7.03
CA PRO A 475 -4.87 -11.13 8.50
C PRO A 475 -3.59 -11.73 9.12
N ASN A 476 -3.18 -11.18 10.27
CA ASN A 476 -2.08 -11.65 11.11
C ASN A 476 -2.59 -11.81 12.56
N THR A 477 -1.74 -12.24 13.50
CA THR A 477 -2.21 -12.40 14.90
C THR A 477 -2.72 -11.11 15.55
N TRP A 478 -2.25 -9.92 15.14
CA TRP A 478 -2.83 -8.64 15.61
C TRP A 478 -4.28 -8.46 15.16
N ALA A 479 -4.57 -8.75 13.90
CA ALA A 479 -5.92 -8.64 13.35
C ALA A 479 -6.89 -9.56 14.09
N ILE A 480 -6.49 -10.82 14.31
CA ILE A 480 -7.29 -11.81 15.01
C ILE A 480 -7.53 -11.40 16.46
N LEU A 481 -6.47 -11.04 17.19
CA LEU A 481 -6.57 -10.69 18.61
C LEU A 481 -7.33 -9.38 18.85
N ASN A 482 -7.25 -8.40 17.94
CA ASN A 482 -8.08 -7.20 18.03
C ASN A 482 -9.58 -7.50 17.89
N MET A 483 -9.95 -8.60 17.23
CA MET A 483 -11.35 -9.07 17.17
C MET A 483 -11.69 -9.94 18.38
N ALA A 484 -10.77 -10.83 18.78
CA ALA A 484 -11.00 -11.82 19.82
C ALA A 484 -11.03 -11.20 21.23
N ASP A 485 -10.20 -10.18 21.47
CA ASP A 485 -10.12 -9.46 22.75
C ASP A 485 -10.79 -8.06 22.64
N GLU A 486 -11.77 -7.91 21.73
CA GLU A 486 -12.53 -6.66 21.56
C GLU A 486 -13.25 -6.25 22.86
N ASP A 487 -13.25 -4.95 23.14
CA ASP A 487 -14.02 -4.41 24.24
C ASP A 487 -15.53 -4.50 23.91
N PRO A 488 -16.34 -5.17 24.75
CA PRO A 488 -17.75 -5.43 24.47
C PRO A 488 -18.61 -4.15 24.43
N GLU A 489 -18.14 -3.04 25.00
CA GLU A 489 -18.85 -1.75 24.97
C GLU A 489 -18.27 -0.76 23.94
N ASP A 490 -17.10 -1.05 23.34
CA ASP A 490 -16.44 -0.19 22.37
C ASP A 490 -15.60 -0.98 21.36
N THR A 491 -16.19 -1.25 20.18
CA THR A 491 -15.56 -2.05 19.11
C THR A 491 -14.28 -1.42 18.53
N SER A 492 -13.98 -0.15 18.85
CA SER A 492 -12.71 0.50 18.49
C SER A 492 -11.56 0.17 19.46
N LYS A 493 -11.85 -0.56 20.54
CA LYS A 493 -10.91 -0.89 21.60
C LYS A 493 -10.80 -2.39 21.84
N ILE A 494 -9.72 -2.76 22.52
CA ILE A 494 -9.53 -4.08 23.11
C ILE A 494 -9.70 -3.97 24.62
N LEU A 495 -10.10 -5.07 25.24
CA LEU A 495 -10.14 -5.22 26.69
C LEU A 495 -8.95 -6.05 27.16
N ASP A 496 -8.08 -5.41 27.94
CA ASP A 496 -6.83 -6.00 28.43
C ASP A 496 -7.05 -7.19 29.37
N VAL A 497 -6.29 -8.27 29.15
CA VAL A 497 -6.43 -9.53 29.92
C VAL A 497 -6.07 -9.38 31.40
N TYR A 498 -5.02 -8.63 31.78
CA TYR A 498 -4.54 -8.60 33.16
C TYR A 498 -4.95 -7.34 33.91
N LYS A 499 -4.84 -6.19 33.26
CA LYS A 499 -5.14 -4.87 33.84
C LYS A 499 -6.64 -4.55 33.80
N ASN A 500 -7.43 -5.22 32.97
CA ASN A 500 -8.85 -4.93 32.74
C ASN A 500 -9.11 -3.52 32.18
N ALA A 501 -8.11 -2.94 31.50
CA ALA A 501 -8.19 -1.61 30.90
C ALA A 501 -8.59 -1.70 29.43
N SER A 502 -9.35 -0.72 28.95
CA SER A 502 -9.67 -0.61 27.52
C SER A 502 -8.62 0.21 26.78
N TYR A 503 -8.10 -0.32 25.68
CA TYR A 503 -7.11 0.36 24.84
C TYR A 503 -7.58 0.48 23.40
N THR A 504 -7.33 1.62 22.75
CA THR A 504 -7.59 1.79 21.32
C THR A 504 -6.80 0.76 20.51
N LYS A 505 -7.49 0.09 19.58
CA LYS A 505 -6.89 -0.93 18.71
C LYS A 505 -5.70 -0.38 17.94
N ILE A 506 -4.61 -1.14 17.92
CA ILE A 506 -3.42 -0.90 17.08
C ILE A 506 -3.22 -2.06 16.11
N THR A 507 -2.67 -1.78 14.94
CA THR A 507 -2.43 -2.78 13.88
C THR A 507 -1.05 -3.46 13.99
N GLY A 508 -0.25 -3.06 14.99
CA GLY A 508 1.00 -3.70 15.35
C GLY A 508 2.02 -2.75 16.01
N GLY A 509 3.14 -3.31 16.48
CA GLY A 509 4.26 -2.54 17.06
C GLY A 509 4.25 -2.44 18.59
N GLN A 510 5.02 -1.50 19.13
CA GLN A 510 5.11 -1.22 20.56
C GLN A 510 4.13 -0.11 20.93
N GLY A 511 3.00 -0.47 21.51
CA GLY A 511 1.96 0.45 21.98
C GLY A 511 1.75 0.37 23.50
N ALA A 512 0.58 0.80 23.98
CA ALA A 512 0.19 0.64 25.38
C ALA A 512 0.06 -0.83 25.79
N TYR A 513 -0.25 -1.69 24.82
CA TYR A 513 -0.39 -3.14 24.97
C TYR A 513 0.40 -3.87 23.89
N ASN A 514 0.68 -5.15 24.15
CA ASN A 514 1.33 -6.10 23.26
C ASN A 514 0.65 -7.48 23.40
N ARG A 515 1.23 -8.49 22.74
CA ARG A 515 0.74 -9.86 22.81
C ARG A 515 1.46 -10.61 23.92
N GLU A 516 0.68 -11.16 24.83
CA GLU A 516 1.09 -12.01 25.92
C GLU A 516 1.07 -13.46 25.48
N HIS A 517 2.18 -14.17 25.72
CA HIS A 517 2.27 -15.61 25.58
C HIS A 517 1.94 -16.24 26.94
N THR A 518 0.68 -16.60 27.17
CA THR A 518 0.24 -17.19 28.45
C THR A 518 1.03 -18.46 28.78
N TRP A 519 1.41 -19.23 27.75
CA TRP A 519 2.52 -20.19 27.80
C TRP A 519 3.79 -19.49 27.27
N PRO A 520 4.72 -19.07 28.14
CA PRO A 520 5.90 -18.33 27.72
C PRO A 520 6.72 -19.18 26.75
N ASN A 521 7.01 -18.66 25.57
CA ASN A 521 7.78 -19.39 24.56
C ASN A 521 9.07 -20.01 25.13
N SER A 522 9.79 -19.27 25.98
CA SER A 522 11.00 -19.73 26.65
C SER A 522 10.89 -21.07 27.40
N LEU A 523 9.67 -21.54 27.70
CA LEU A 523 9.37 -22.78 28.44
C LEU A 523 8.87 -23.91 27.52
N GLY A 524 9.28 -23.94 26.25
CA GLY A 524 9.01 -25.08 25.39
C GLY A 524 9.25 -24.88 23.90
N PHE A 525 9.34 -23.64 23.41
CA PHE A 525 9.44 -23.34 21.98
C PHE A 525 10.16 -22.02 21.63
N GLY A 526 10.61 -21.88 20.39
CA GLY A 526 11.33 -20.69 19.92
C GLY A 526 10.41 -19.51 19.58
N ASN A 527 11.00 -18.35 19.23
CA ASN A 527 10.28 -17.19 18.67
C ASN A 527 10.39 -17.11 17.14
N ASN A 528 10.81 -18.20 16.49
CA ASN A 528 11.05 -18.24 15.05
C ASN A 528 9.70 -18.18 14.33
N ASP A 529 9.39 -17.04 13.74
CA ASP A 529 8.09 -16.81 13.14
C ASP A 529 8.18 -16.10 11.78
N ASP A 530 8.22 -14.77 11.76
CA ASP A 530 8.28 -13.98 10.53
C ASP A 530 9.61 -14.23 9.76
N GLY A 531 9.53 -14.83 8.57
CA GLY A 531 10.67 -15.06 7.68
C GLY A 531 11.44 -16.37 7.89
N ALA A 532 11.00 -17.25 8.80
CA ALA A 532 11.54 -18.60 8.92
C ALA A 532 11.04 -19.49 7.76
N ALA A 533 11.87 -20.46 7.33
CA ALA A 533 11.44 -21.47 6.38
C ALA A 533 10.27 -22.29 6.96
N PRO A 534 9.34 -22.84 6.13
CA PRO A 534 8.15 -23.54 6.63
C PRO A 534 8.42 -24.64 7.65
N ASN A 535 9.53 -25.38 7.50
CA ASN A 535 9.94 -26.46 8.41
C ASN A 535 10.70 -25.98 9.67
N ALA A 536 10.87 -24.67 9.84
CA ALA A 536 11.53 -24.02 10.96
C ALA A 536 10.58 -23.07 11.73
N LEU A 537 9.28 -23.09 11.38
CA LEU A 537 8.22 -22.33 12.04
C LEU A 537 7.90 -22.93 13.41
N ASN A 538 7.60 -22.07 14.39
CA ASN A 538 7.06 -22.48 15.68
C ASN A 538 5.57 -22.18 15.75
N TYR A 539 4.75 -23.18 15.46
CA TYR A 539 3.29 -23.08 15.56
C TYR A 539 2.77 -22.56 16.89
N PRO A 540 3.26 -23.02 18.06
CA PRO A 540 2.83 -22.47 19.33
C PRO A 540 3.04 -20.97 19.44
N TYR A 541 4.01 -20.38 18.73
CA TYR A 541 4.31 -18.95 18.84
C TYR A 541 3.20 -18.03 18.32
N THR A 542 2.38 -18.52 17.38
CA THR A 542 1.28 -17.78 16.75
C THR A 542 -0.10 -18.34 17.06
N ASP A 543 -0.19 -19.27 18.00
CA ASP A 543 -1.48 -19.85 18.42
C ASP A 543 -2.29 -18.81 19.23
N THR A 544 -3.40 -18.35 18.67
CA THR A 544 -4.20 -17.28 19.29
C THR A 544 -5.11 -17.77 20.40
N HIS A 545 -5.23 -19.09 20.61
CA HIS A 545 -5.89 -19.65 21.80
C HIS A 545 -5.09 -19.42 23.08
N MET A 546 -3.77 -19.18 22.99
CA MET A 546 -2.93 -18.84 24.15
C MET A 546 -2.39 -17.40 24.12
N LEU A 547 -2.39 -16.74 22.96
CA LEU A 547 -2.03 -15.33 22.88
C LEU A 547 -3.17 -14.45 23.37
N TYR A 548 -2.88 -13.50 24.25
CA TYR A 548 -3.84 -12.48 24.70
C TYR A 548 -3.27 -11.08 24.54
N LEU A 549 -4.11 -10.06 24.39
CA LEU A 549 -3.68 -8.68 24.44
C LEU A 549 -3.52 -8.20 25.88
N SER A 550 -2.32 -7.71 26.20
CA SER A 550 -1.93 -7.30 27.55
C SER A 550 -1.12 -6.01 27.54
N ASP A 551 -1.29 -5.21 28.58
CA ASP A 551 -0.53 -4.01 28.87
C ASP A 551 0.94 -4.41 28.92
N THR A 552 1.77 -3.62 28.25
CA THR A 552 3.19 -3.95 28.09
C THR A 552 3.92 -4.13 29.42
N GLY A 553 3.52 -3.37 30.45
CA GLY A 553 4.04 -3.51 31.81
C GLY A 553 3.56 -4.78 32.50
N TYR A 554 2.29 -5.16 32.32
CA TYR A 554 1.69 -6.35 32.94
C TYR A 554 2.25 -7.63 32.30
N ASN A 555 2.40 -7.63 30.97
CA ASN A 555 3.09 -8.70 30.26
C ASN A 555 4.55 -8.83 30.76
N SER A 556 5.27 -7.71 30.93
CA SER A 556 6.63 -7.73 31.50
C SER A 556 6.65 -8.28 32.94
N ASN A 557 5.70 -7.87 33.78
CA ASN A 557 5.54 -8.39 35.14
C ASN A 557 5.20 -9.89 35.15
N ARG A 558 4.42 -10.37 34.19
CA ARG A 558 4.14 -11.78 34.01
C ARG A 558 5.39 -12.54 33.59
N GLY A 559 6.04 -12.11 32.49
CA GLY A 559 7.26 -12.71 31.97
C GLY A 559 7.14 -14.23 31.85
N ASN A 560 8.16 -14.98 32.27
CA ASN A 560 8.15 -16.45 32.23
C ASN A 560 7.73 -17.12 33.56
N LYS A 561 7.03 -16.42 34.44
CA LYS A 561 6.60 -16.95 35.74
C LYS A 561 5.52 -18.00 35.56
N TYR A 562 5.56 -19.09 36.32
CA TYR A 562 4.49 -20.09 36.24
C TYR A 562 3.21 -19.59 36.90
N PHE A 563 2.06 -20.03 36.38
CA PHE A 563 0.78 -19.77 37.03
C PHE A 563 0.69 -20.57 38.34
N GLY A 564 0.36 -19.89 39.43
CA GLY A 564 0.28 -20.47 40.77
C GLY A 564 -0.44 -19.53 41.74
N THR A 565 -0.69 -20.00 42.97
CA THR A 565 -1.29 -19.16 44.03
C THR A 565 -0.19 -18.42 44.79
N CYS A 566 -0.39 -17.12 44.95
CA CYS A 566 0.49 -16.25 45.68
C CYS A 566 0.31 -16.38 47.20
N ASN A 567 1.09 -15.61 47.95
CA ASN A 567 0.91 -15.44 49.38
C ASN A 567 0.89 -13.95 49.70
N ALA A 568 0.66 -13.61 50.97
CA ALA A 568 0.57 -12.21 51.42
C ALA A 568 1.85 -11.38 51.18
N GLY A 569 2.98 -11.99 50.79
CA GLY A 569 4.22 -11.31 50.44
C GLY A 569 4.40 -11.04 48.94
N CYS A 570 3.43 -11.37 48.09
CA CYS A 570 3.48 -11.06 46.66
C CYS A 570 3.27 -9.57 46.38
N THR A 571 3.80 -9.13 45.24
CA THR A 571 3.59 -7.79 44.70
C THR A 571 2.26 -7.73 43.97
N GLU A 572 1.47 -6.69 44.24
CA GLU A 572 0.21 -6.42 43.54
C GLU A 572 0.48 -5.89 42.12
N ASP A 573 -0.25 -6.40 41.13
CA ASP A 573 -0.40 -5.80 39.80
C ASP A 573 -1.88 -5.43 39.61
N PRO A 574 -2.26 -4.16 39.87
CA PRO A 574 -3.64 -3.79 40.15
C PRO A 574 -4.54 -3.73 38.89
N THR A 575 -5.74 -4.30 38.97
CA THR A 575 -6.73 -4.13 37.89
C THR A 575 -7.36 -2.73 37.95
N VAL A 576 -7.83 -2.21 36.82
CA VAL A 576 -8.75 -1.05 36.79
C VAL A 576 -10.19 -1.52 36.85
N ALA A 577 -11.06 -0.69 37.43
CA ALA A 577 -12.49 -0.97 37.46
C ALA A 577 -13.08 -0.73 36.07
N ASN A 578 -13.55 -1.79 35.42
CA ASN A 578 -14.13 -1.76 34.08
C ASN A 578 -15.17 -2.87 33.93
N HIS A 579 -16.27 -2.60 33.22
CA HIS A 579 -17.42 -3.51 33.06
C HIS A 579 -17.94 -4.12 34.38
N GLY A 580 -17.92 -3.33 35.46
CA GLY A 580 -18.35 -3.79 36.79
C GLY A 580 -17.40 -4.78 37.48
N GLN A 581 -16.23 -5.05 36.89
CA GLN A 581 -15.19 -5.93 37.40
C GLN A 581 -13.89 -5.14 37.66
N GLY A 582 -12.93 -5.75 38.35
CA GLY A 582 -11.62 -5.14 38.65
C GLY A 582 -11.65 -4.06 39.76
N GLY A 583 -10.70 -3.14 39.72
CA GLY A 583 -10.56 -2.03 40.67
C GLY A 583 -9.75 -2.42 41.90
N GLY A 584 -8.44 -2.63 41.70
CA GLY A 584 -7.49 -3.18 42.67
C GLY A 584 -7.68 -2.78 44.13
N SER A 585 -7.31 -3.70 45.02
CA SER A 585 -7.75 -3.69 46.42
C SER A 585 -6.68 -3.32 47.44
N GLY A 586 -5.41 -3.22 47.03
CA GLY A 586 -4.28 -2.88 47.90
C GLY A 586 -3.87 -4.00 48.88
N THR A 587 -4.61 -5.10 48.94
CA THR A 587 -4.42 -6.18 49.92
C THR A 587 -4.71 -7.56 49.33
N TYR A 588 -3.81 -8.51 49.55
CA TYR A 588 -3.94 -9.90 49.08
C TYR A 588 -5.07 -10.66 49.82
N PRO A 589 -5.89 -11.49 49.15
CA PRO A 589 -5.82 -11.85 47.72
C PRO A 589 -6.53 -10.89 46.78
N GLY A 590 -7.36 -9.97 47.29
CA GLY A 590 -7.79 -8.80 46.54
C GLY A 590 -8.51 -9.03 45.20
N ASN A 591 -8.68 -7.94 44.44
CA ASN A 591 -9.15 -7.97 43.05
C ASN A 591 -8.04 -7.51 42.09
N SER A 592 -6.90 -8.20 42.15
CA SER A 592 -5.69 -7.83 41.40
C SER A 592 -4.93 -9.08 41.03
N ASN A 593 -4.00 -8.94 40.10
CA ASN A 593 -3.01 -9.98 39.88
C ASN A 593 -1.94 -9.85 40.97
N TRP A 594 -1.25 -10.95 41.25
CA TRP A 594 -0.22 -11.01 42.28
C TRP A 594 0.96 -11.81 41.78
N TYR A 595 2.16 -11.32 41.99
CA TYR A 595 3.34 -12.03 41.51
C TYR A 595 4.53 -11.92 42.45
N ASN A 596 5.50 -12.79 42.24
CA ASN A 596 6.82 -12.71 42.84
C ASN A 596 7.88 -13.09 41.80
N GLY A 597 9.11 -13.40 42.22
CA GLY A 597 10.19 -13.74 41.28
C GLY A 597 9.96 -15.01 40.44
N VAL A 598 9.01 -15.87 40.80
CA VAL A 598 8.82 -17.20 40.17
C VAL A 598 7.40 -17.48 39.70
N LEU A 599 6.38 -16.94 40.35
CA LEU A 599 4.98 -17.25 40.04
C LEU A 599 4.12 -16.00 39.81
N TYR A 600 3.04 -16.17 39.06
CA TYR A 600 2.02 -15.16 38.80
C TYR A 600 0.62 -15.75 39.09
N GLU A 601 -0.15 -15.08 39.93
CA GLU A 601 -1.56 -15.34 40.20
C GLU A 601 -2.41 -14.28 39.48
N VAL A 602 -3.36 -14.74 38.67
CA VAL A 602 -4.22 -13.89 37.87
C VAL A 602 -5.41 -13.43 38.72
N TRP A 603 -5.93 -12.24 38.46
CA TRP A 603 -7.13 -11.73 39.12
C TRP A 603 -8.36 -12.62 38.86
N ASN A 604 -9.34 -12.58 39.76
CA ASN A 604 -10.33 -13.66 39.89
C ASN A 604 -11.21 -13.90 38.67
N ALA A 605 -11.48 -12.88 37.85
CA ALA A 605 -12.35 -12.98 36.67
C ALA A 605 -11.62 -13.43 35.39
N ARG A 606 -10.35 -13.82 35.49
CA ARG A 606 -9.54 -14.36 34.38
C ARG A 606 -8.81 -15.64 34.75
N LYS A 607 -9.10 -16.21 35.91
CA LYS A 607 -8.45 -17.44 36.40
C LYS A 607 -8.81 -18.61 35.50
N GLY A 608 -10.07 -18.70 35.09
CA GLY A 608 -10.63 -19.74 34.24
C GLY A 608 -10.10 -19.66 32.82
N ASP A 609 -10.11 -18.45 32.23
CA ASP A 609 -9.60 -18.18 30.89
C ASP A 609 -8.17 -18.68 30.74
N MET A 610 -7.30 -18.30 31.68
CA MET A 610 -5.89 -18.68 31.67
C MET A 610 -5.72 -20.18 31.91
N ALA A 611 -6.52 -20.79 32.80
CA ALA A 611 -6.49 -22.23 33.00
C ALA A 611 -6.86 -23.00 31.74
N ARG A 612 -7.93 -22.61 31.04
CA ARG A 612 -8.39 -23.26 29.80
C ARG A 612 -7.42 -23.05 28.64
N ALA A 613 -6.78 -21.89 28.53
CA ALA A 613 -5.68 -21.69 27.58
C ALA A 613 -4.50 -22.65 27.86
N MET A 614 -4.15 -22.85 29.14
CA MET A 614 -3.08 -23.78 29.54
C MET A 614 -3.41 -25.25 29.31
N PHE A 615 -4.64 -25.66 29.60
CA PHE A 615 -5.12 -27.02 29.29
C PHE A 615 -5.10 -27.28 27.79
N TYR A 616 -5.52 -26.30 26.98
CA TYR A 616 -5.47 -26.40 25.53
C TYR A 616 -4.04 -26.61 25.03
N MET A 617 -3.05 -25.84 25.52
CA MET A 617 -1.66 -26.01 25.11
C MET A 617 -1.08 -27.39 25.46
N ASP A 618 -1.46 -27.97 26.59
CA ASP A 618 -1.03 -29.32 27.02
C ASP A 618 -1.56 -30.43 26.10
N ILE A 619 -2.81 -30.31 25.62
CA ILE A 619 -3.40 -31.32 24.73
C ILE A 619 -3.08 -31.06 23.27
N ARG A 620 -2.98 -29.80 22.85
CA ARG A 620 -2.69 -29.47 21.47
C ARG A 620 -1.26 -29.89 21.09
N TYR A 621 -0.29 -29.61 21.93
CA TYR A 621 1.12 -29.80 21.62
C TYR A 621 1.68 -31.01 22.37
N GLU A 622 1.49 -32.21 21.84
CA GLU A 622 2.04 -33.47 22.40
C GLU A 622 3.37 -33.91 21.76
N GLY A 623 3.99 -33.01 20.99
CA GLY A 623 5.18 -33.27 20.20
C GLY A 623 4.87 -33.87 18.83
N GLY A 624 5.91 -34.03 18.01
CA GLY A 624 5.77 -34.60 16.66
C GLY A 624 6.08 -33.58 15.58
N VAL A 625 5.32 -33.62 14.49
CA VAL A 625 5.46 -32.69 13.36
C VAL A 625 4.09 -32.24 12.90
N HIS A 626 3.97 -30.97 12.54
CA HIS A 626 2.78 -30.42 11.94
C HIS A 626 2.46 -31.18 10.64
N GLY A 627 1.24 -31.69 10.50
CA GLY A 627 0.83 -32.62 9.43
C GLY A 627 0.96 -32.06 8.01
N VAL A 628 0.72 -30.76 7.85
CA VAL A 628 0.87 -30.08 6.54
C VAL A 628 2.31 -29.64 6.23
N THR A 629 2.99 -28.92 7.13
CA THR A 629 4.28 -28.29 6.84
C THR A 629 5.49 -29.13 7.24
N GLY A 630 5.29 -30.17 8.05
CA GLY A 630 6.35 -30.99 8.62
C GLY A 630 7.22 -30.25 9.64
N ALA A 631 6.79 -29.08 10.13
CA ALA A 631 7.51 -28.35 11.15
C ALA A 631 7.49 -29.13 12.48
N PRO A 632 8.62 -29.24 13.21
CA PRO A 632 8.65 -29.96 14.48
C PRO A 632 7.84 -29.21 15.54
N GLU A 633 6.98 -29.92 16.26
CA GLU A 633 6.19 -29.38 17.35
C GLU A 633 6.74 -29.80 18.72
N PRO A 634 6.67 -28.94 19.75
CA PRO A 634 7.07 -29.30 21.11
C PRO A 634 6.04 -30.20 21.79
N ASP A 635 6.47 -30.91 22.83
CA ASP A 635 5.58 -31.59 23.79
C ASP A 635 5.45 -30.71 25.04
N LEU A 636 4.30 -30.07 25.22
CA LEU A 636 4.02 -29.13 26.30
C LEU A 636 3.20 -29.83 27.38
N ARG A 637 3.63 -29.75 28.65
CA ARG A 637 2.96 -30.45 29.75
C ARG A 637 2.82 -29.60 31.01
N LEU A 638 1.63 -29.64 31.61
CA LEU A 638 1.38 -29.03 32.91
C LEU A 638 2.01 -29.87 34.03
N THR A 639 2.46 -29.22 35.12
CA THR A 639 3.13 -29.93 36.21
C THR A 639 2.98 -29.25 37.57
N ASP A 640 2.77 -30.04 38.63
CA ASP A 640 2.87 -29.55 40.01
C ASP A 640 4.30 -29.48 40.54
N ASN A 641 5.31 -29.77 39.72
CA ASN A 641 6.71 -29.72 40.12
C ASN A 641 7.41 -28.48 39.53
N PRO A 642 7.55 -27.37 40.30
CA PRO A 642 8.21 -26.16 39.83
C PRO A 642 9.66 -26.38 39.35
N SER A 643 10.34 -27.43 39.82
CA SER A 643 11.72 -27.71 39.42
C SER A 643 11.86 -28.18 37.97
N LEU A 644 10.77 -28.62 37.35
CA LEU A 644 10.74 -29.00 35.93
C LEU A 644 10.47 -27.79 35.01
N ILE A 645 9.93 -26.70 35.56
CA ILE A 645 9.58 -25.48 34.82
C ILE A 645 10.87 -24.67 34.62
N VAL A 646 11.55 -24.94 33.51
CA VAL A 646 12.84 -24.34 33.17
C VAL A 646 12.86 -23.87 31.73
N ASN A 647 13.73 -22.91 31.43
CA ASN A 647 13.92 -22.45 30.06
C ASN A 647 14.53 -23.57 29.19
N THR A 648 13.92 -23.84 28.04
CA THR A 648 14.34 -24.94 27.14
C THR A 648 15.12 -24.46 25.91
N GLY A 649 15.11 -23.16 25.61
CA GLY A 649 15.87 -22.55 24.51
C GLY A 649 15.38 -22.87 23.08
N GLY A 650 14.21 -23.49 22.92
CA GLY A 650 13.63 -23.89 21.62
C GLY A 650 12.62 -25.03 21.77
N ASN A 651 12.26 -25.70 20.67
CA ASN A 651 11.33 -26.83 20.69
C ASN A 651 11.88 -27.97 21.52
N ALA A 652 11.31 -28.10 22.72
CA ALA A 652 11.73 -29.06 23.70
C ALA A 652 11.08 -30.41 23.41
N SER A 653 11.82 -31.50 23.70
CA SER A 653 11.21 -32.84 23.73
C SER A 653 10.16 -32.98 24.83
N VAL A 654 10.25 -32.16 25.88
CA VAL A 654 9.17 -31.86 26.84
C VAL A 654 9.43 -30.45 27.41
N GLY A 655 8.45 -29.55 27.34
CA GLY A 655 8.41 -28.25 28.02
C GLY A 655 7.37 -28.26 29.14
N TYR A 656 7.68 -27.67 30.29
CA TYR A 656 6.79 -27.67 31.45
C TYR A 656 6.36 -26.28 31.85
N MET A 657 5.09 -26.13 32.26
CA MET A 657 4.53 -24.86 32.73
C MET A 657 3.37 -25.09 33.72
N GLY A 658 3.08 -24.10 34.56
CA GLY A 658 1.85 -23.99 35.37
C GLY A 658 1.66 -25.08 36.44
N LEU A 659 1.30 -24.69 37.66
CA LEU A 659 0.93 -25.66 38.69
C LEU A 659 -0.43 -26.28 38.36
N LEU A 660 -0.43 -27.53 37.87
CA LEU A 660 -1.64 -28.23 37.42
C LEU A 660 -2.75 -28.19 38.47
N SER A 661 -2.44 -28.45 39.73
CA SER A 661 -3.40 -28.39 40.83
C SER A 661 -4.05 -27.01 41.00
N VAL A 662 -3.30 -25.93 40.77
CA VAL A 662 -3.81 -24.55 40.85
C VAL A 662 -4.69 -24.23 39.64
N LEU A 663 -4.27 -24.61 38.44
CA LEU A 663 -5.05 -24.39 37.21
C LEU A 663 -6.39 -25.14 37.26
N LEU A 664 -6.40 -26.38 37.79
CA LEU A 664 -7.64 -27.12 38.03
C LEU A 664 -8.56 -26.40 39.02
N GLN A 665 -7.99 -25.80 40.07
CA GLN A 665 -8.77 -25.01 41.03
C GLN A 665 -9.33 -23.73 40.37
N TRP A 666 -8.52 -23.03 39.58
CA TRP A 666 -8.91 -21.81 38.87
C TRP A 666 -10.05 -22.05 37.88
N HIS A 667 -9.98 -23.13 37.10
CA HIS A 667 -11.05 -23.56 36.19
C HIS A 667 -12.40 -23.77 36.89
N ILE A 668 -12.38 -24.29 38.12
CA ILE A 668 -13.61 -24.48 38.92
C ILE A 668 -14.10 -23.16 39.51
N GLN A 669 -13.18 -22.29 39.92
CA GLN A 669 -13.51 -21.01 40.56
C GLN A 669 -14.04 -19.96 39.60
N ASP A 670 -13.70 -20.09 38.32
CA ASP A 670 -14.04 -19.16 37.25
C ASP A 670 -14.56 -19.93 36.03
N PRO A 671 -15.87 -20.23 36.01
CA PRO A 671 -16.53 -20.97 34.94
C PRO A 671 -16.44 -20.26 33.58
N VAL A 672 -16.73 -20.99 32.51
CA VAL A 672 -16.76 -20.43 31.15
C VAL A 672 -17.79 -19.30 31.06
N THR A 673 -17.36 -18.17 30.50
CA THR A 673 -18.20 -17.00 30.26
C THR A 673 -18.63 -16.90 28.79
N PRO A 674 -19.73 -16.18 28.46
CA PRO A 674 -20.12 -15.89 27.08
C PRO A 674 -19.02 -15.19 26.28
N GLU A 675 -18.25 -14.32 26.93
CA GLU A 675 -17.13 -13.60 26.33
C GLU A 675 -16.01 -14.57 25.90
N GLU A 676 -15.72 -15.59 26.70
CA GLU A 676 -14.78 -16.64 26.31
C GLU A 676 -15.28 -17.51 25.17
N VAL A 677 -16.58 -17.82 25.13
CA VAL A 677 -17.19 -18.54 24.01
C VAL A 677 -17.05 -17.73 22.73
N LEU A 678 -17.37 -16.42 22.78
CA LEU A 678 -17.21 -15.53 21.63
C LEU A 678 -15.75 -15.46 21.16
N ARG A 679 -14.81 -15.34 22.10
CA ARG A 679 -13.37 -15.36 21.81
C ARG A 679 -12.95 -16.66 21.10
N ASN A 680 -13.45 -17.80 21.57
CA ASN A 680 -13.21 -19.12 20.97
C ASN A 680 -13.76 -19.19 19.53
N GLU A 681 -14.95 -18.64 19.29
CA GLU A 681 -15.56 -18.56 17.95
C GLU A 681 -14.74 -17.70 16.98
N VAL A 682 -14.30 -16.53 17.43
CA VAL A 682 -13.47 -15.64 16.60
C VAL A 682 -12.20 -16.37 16.20
N ILE A 683 -11.47 -16.96 17.14
CA ILE A 683 -10.21 -17.66 16.83
C ILE A 683 -10.46 -18.84 15.90
N TYR A 684 -11.50 -19.64 16.16
CA TYR A 684 -11.88 -20.76 15.31
C TYR A 684 -12.12 -20.34 13.86
N SER A 685 -12.79 -19.20 13.63
CA SER A 685 -13.06 -18.69 12.28
C SER A 685 -11.80 -18.38 11.46
N PHE A 686 -10.66 -18.18 12.14
CA PHE A 686 -9.36 -17.98 11.49
C PHE A 686 -8.51 -19.25 11.51
N GLN A 687 -8.22 -19.78 12.69
CA GLN A 687 -7.23 -20.86 12.87
C GLN A 687 -7.80 -22.25 12.59
N GLY A 688 -9.12 -22.40 12.54
CA GLY A 688 -9.80 -23.66 12.22
C GLY A 688 -9.82 -24.68 13.35
N ASN A 689 -9.18 -24.38 14.48
CA ASN A 689 -9.18 -25.18 15.70
C ASN A 689 -9.92 -24.49 16.84
N ARG A 690 -10.44 -25.26 17.80
CA ARG A 690 -11.19 -24.75 18.96
C ARG A 690 -10.49 -25.11 20.27
N ASN A 691 -10.66 -24.29 21.30
CA ASN A 691 -10.29 -24.67 22.66
C ASN A 691 -11.40 -25.55 23.26
N PRO A 692 -11.16 -26.86 23.45
CA PRO A 692 -12.18 -27.79 23.92
C PRO A 692 -12.57 -27.57 25.37
N PHE A 693 -11.76 -26.86 26.16
CA PHE A 693 -12.07 -26.63 27.56
C PHE A 693 -12.99 -25.44 27.78
N ILE A 694 -13.21 -24.63 26.73
CA ILE A 694 -14.27 -23.63 26.67
C ILE A 694 -15.58 -24.30 26.24
N ASP A 695 -15.55 -25.15 25.21
CA ASP A 695 -16.77 -25.81 24.69
C ASP A 695 -17.24 -26.99 25.58
N HIS A 696 -16.29 -27.74 26.17
CA HIS A 696 -16.49 -28.92 27.02
C HIS A 696 -15.66 -28.83 28.32
N PRO A 697 -15.98 -27.89 29.23
CA PRO A 697 -15.23 -27.69 30.48
C PRO A 697 -15.20 -28.93 31.38
N GLU A 698 -16.13 -29.87 31.23
CA GLU A 698 -16.19 -31.13 31.95
C GLU A 698 -15.05 -32.10 31.60
N TRP A 699 -14.44 -31.98 30.41
CA TRP A 699 -13.34 -32.86 29.99
C TRP A 699 -12.06 -32.66 30.79
N VAL A 700 -11.90 -31.49 31.44
CA VAL A 700 -10.78 -31.21 32.35
C VAL A 700 -10.73 -32.24 33.48
N ALA A 701 -11.87 -32.56 34.09
CA ALA A 701 -11.95 -33.53 35.18
C ALA A 701 -11.61 -34.95 34.70
N CYS A 702 -12.02 -35.31 33.48
CA CYS A 702 -11.66 -36.59 32.89
C CYS A 702 -10.15 -36.70 32.65
N LEU A 703 -9.54 -35.73 31.98
CA LEU A 703 -8.13 -35.76 31.58
C LEU A 703 -7.15 -35.76 32.76
N TRP A 704 -7.34 -34.87 33.74
CA TRP A 704 -6.34 -34.66 34.80
C TRP A 704 -6.75 -35.18 36.18
N GLN A 705 -8.03 -35.52 36.38
CA GLN A 705 -8.53 -36.09 37.64
C GLN A 705 -9.07 -37.51 37.47
N ASN A 706 -9.06 -38.06 36.25
CA ASN A 706 -9.57 -39.37 35.89
C ASN A 706 -11.05 -39.57 36.26
N GLN A 707 -11.82 -38.48 36.20
CA GLN A 707 -13.26 -38.44 36.46
C GLN A 707 -14.02 -38.27 35.15
N CYS A 708 -14.18 -39.37 34.41
CA CYS A 708 -14.85 -39.38 33.11
C CYS A 708 -16.32 -39.76 33.30
N THR A 709 -17.22 -38.79 33.26
CA THR A 709 -18.66 -39.04 33.28
C THR A 709 -19.15 -39.34 31.87
N ALA A 710 -19.67 -40.56 31.66
CA ALA A 710 -20.35 -40.92 30.42
C ALA A 710 -21.77 -40.32 30.42
N GLY A 711 -21.92 -39.12 29.87
CA GLY A 711 -23.22 -38.49 29.60
C GLY A 711 -24.04 -38.13 30.84
N ASP A 712 -24.20 -36.82 31.03
CA ASP A 712 -25.31 -36.15 31.71
C ASP A 712 -25.20 -35.80 33.22
N ALA A 713 -25.51 -34.51 33.47
CA ALA A 713 -25.94 -33.83 34.69
C ALA A 713 -24.96 -33.62 35.87
N VAL A 714 -24.15 -32.56 35.81
CA VAL A 714 -23.98 -31.52 36.87
C VAL A 714 -23.33 -30.29 36.17
N PHE A 715 -24.03 -29.46 35.40
CA PHE A 715 -24.83 -28.33 35.85
C PHE A 715 -25.68 -27.80 34.69
N ALA A 716 -26.99 -27.96 34.82
CA ALA A 716 -27.94 -27.08 34.20
C ALA A 716 -27.94 -25.76 34.96
N ASN A 717 -27.52 -24.67 34.34
CA ASN A 717 -27.75 -23.31 34.84
C ASN A 717 -27.68 -22.27 33.72
N GLY A 718 -28.72 -22.30 32.87
CA GLY A 718 -29.69 -21.21 32.98
C GLY A 718 -29.72 -20.15 31.88
N PHE A 719 -29.33 -20.46 30.64
CA PHE A 719 -29.72 -19.66 29.48
C PHE A 719 -30.23 -20.59 28.38
N GLU A 720 -31.51 -20.97 28.51
CA GLU A 720 -32.39 -21.15 27.34
C GLU A 720 -32.84 -19.78 26.84
#